data_AF-A0A1B7XVM6-F1
#
_entry.id   AF-A0A1B7XVM6-F1
#
_cell.length_a   1.000
_cell.length_b   1.000
_cell.length_c   1.000
_cell.angle_alpha   90.00
_cell.angle_beta   90.00
_cell.angle_gamma   90.00
#
_symmetry.space_group_name_H-M   'P 1'
#
loop_
_entity.id
_entity.type
_entity.pdbx_description
1 polymer ?
#
loop_
_entity_poly.entity_id
_entity_poly.type
_entity_poly.pdbx_seq_one_letter_code
_entity_poly.pdbx_strand_id
1 'polypeptide(L)'
;MNGYSPGRPSPPRATGPGGRSLGGDGLRRDIMNTLEKAPLRVDPTSRTMPPSSALVDLKDPIQVHLLTETALTDSKQYQILSQEEVDGLKKQIQSLALRVEQTRANLAIQTKYRDAAVSMAKLYSQPEAAKRRSVLGSNRNSMVESLREAEVERRASEKLVEELSNDLRTLEQRFVESQRRLLEHTAGILQLTHKASKKPANQFPVQLMNGIPGSPESLYTYSNGRNSLEPVGDDSFDEGGLYQDLNDARLSRGQPKVNPLNIPPKAPSREQGNQLRDENEKLQEDTQKLRQDAEKLREENAKLRAQADALISLREENAQLQAQTDALSGEIDFLKKENAQRLQSVSDTEQKLTTFNNSLRGVIVNFNPTKNGGYREPPSASADGLAEPGATLGSQIEYLEASLSAVRQEQELLGQSSGRLQEAEAAAAQASVALSQAESRIEGLNQQLRDILVAVDPSYPEVPDSGFDDQFDWLQRALSVVDEEMKKTAIKSTVKKQDDEQVEAVLMGLWEIIQTGFASIQKQKADRRRTRLEQGVSENDDDMSGDEAVDTSEPYSLSAFSTKVQWLYSQATSLKEQKSVLKRQIKQQRELNNKSDSQKDEELRAKQDQLDQLRAAQMRAEEEKILELTLKQDQLDQLRSLLERSEEEVAETQEKLVKAQKEAETASITRMANQSSAARTQDDIKERDAKIASLEASTREAQTTLASLNTNVQEMNDKLSKANEEVALLTARLAGAEKAAVEKQQEAAAKDKEVKEKEEELDRFNMMIVELKTELTIAQAELDGAYGSRKERANQAAAVKSTVEVTQLKAEVDRLKEELGSTLKELENITAETINAEREKFEVESKLDDALAVKSSLEGEIDSLRDQLDAEVNNSRAKMSKLQEELDNERLKVTPGTGVRGAGASMLSEQFRATMREERKKFQEDLREEQGKRRRLEEELQKIRKSQGPGRSPLSPR
;
A
#
# COMPACT_ATOMS: atom_id res chain seq x y z
N MET A 1 -43.70 -4.25 -5.71
CA MET A 1 -44.54 -3.90 -4.55
C MET A 1 -43.66 -3.88 -3.31
N ASN A 2 -43.65 -2.73 -2.62
CA ASN A 2 -43.86 -2.50 -1.19
C ASN A 2 -43.37 -3.61 -0.20
N GLY A 3 -42.64 -3.30 0.86
CA GLY A 3 -42.14 -2.01 1.36
C GLY A 3 -42.02 -1.98 2.90
N TYR A 4 -41.46 -0.88 3.41
CA TYR A 4 -41.42 -0.43 4.82
C TYR A 4 -40.42 -1.05 5.83
N SER A 5 -39.63 -0.12 6.38
CA SER A 5 -38.88 -0.18 7.65
C SER A 5 -39.73 0.47 8.76
N PRO A 6 -39.33 0.36 10.04
CA PRO A 6 -38.94 1.59 10.74
C PRO A 6 -37.76 1.43 11.71
N GLY A 7 -36.91 2.46 11.82
CA GLY A 7 -35.69 2.44 12.63
C GLY A 7 -35.64 3.31 13.90
N ARG A 8 -34.39 3.51 14.37
CA ARG A 8 -33.89 4.52 15.35
C ARG A 8 -34.26 4.34 16.84
N PRO A 9 -33.56 5.01 17.80
CA PRO A 9 -32.68 6.19 17.68
C PRO A 9 -31.27 6.12 18.33
N SER A 10 -30.49 7.20 18.15
CA SER A 10 -29.18 7.50 18.77
C SER A 10 -29.27 8.74 19.67
N PRO A 11 -28.36 8.93 20.64
CA PRO A 11 -27.99 10.25 21.18
C PRO A 11 -26.43 10.47 21.13
N PRO A 12 -25.82 11.60 21.57
CA PRO A 12 -25.14 12.46 20.61
C PRO A 12 -23.65 12.81 20.87
N ARG A 13 -23.11 13.56 19.90
CA ARG A 13 -21.77 14.15 19.70
C ARG A 13 -21.22 15.04 20.82
N ALA A 14 -19.90 14.97 21.03
CA ALA A 14 -19.05 16.03 21.60
C ALA A 14 -17.87 16.34 20.65
N THR A 15 -17.26 17.54 20.73
CA THR A 15 -16.32 18.04 19.71
C THR A 15 -15.02 18.64 20.26
N GLY A 16 -13.89 18.14 19.75
CA GLY A 16 -12.57 18.81 19.68
C GLY A 16 -11.67 18.72 20.94
N PRO A 17 -10.40 19.14 20.85
CA PRO A 17 -9.65 19.60 19.67
C PRO A 17 -8.23 18.98 19.48
N GLY A 18 -7.66 19.11 18.26
CA GLY A 18 -6.21 19.21 18.03
C GLY A 18 -5.36 17.93 18.03
N GLY A 19 -4.58 17.71 16.95
CA GLY A 19 -3.60 16.62 16.87
C GLY A 19 -3.23 16.18 15.45
N ARG A 20 -2.67 17.07 14.62
CA ARG A 20 -2.19 16.70 13.27
C ARG A 20 -0.77 16.13 13.35
N SER A 21 -0.56 14.94 12.79
CA SER A 21 0.68 14.59 12.10
C SER A 21 0.36 13.57 11.01
N LEU A 22 0.53 13.96 9.74
CA LEU A 22 0.19 13.15 8.57
C LEU A 22 1.47 12.67 7.90
N GLY A 23 1.83 11.39 8.12
CA GLY A 23 2.89 10.71 7.37
C GLY A 23 2.43 10.46 5.93
N GLY A 24 2.86 11.32 5.01
CA GLY A 24 2.42 11.29 3.62
C GLY A 24 3.15 10.28 2.74
N ASP A 25 2.72 9.01 2.75
CA ASP A 25 3.13 8.02 1.73
C ASP A 25 2.00 7.09 1.22
N GLY A 26 0.80 7.14 1.82
CA GLY A 26 -0.36 6.40 1.30
C GLY A 26 -0.93 6.99 0.00
N LEU A 27 -1.04 8.32 -0.06
CA LEU A 27 -1.78 9.01 -1.14
C LEU A 27 -1.12 8.91 -2.52
N ARG A 28 0.18 8.58 -2.61
CA ARG A 28 0.92 8.51 -3.87
C ARG A 28 0.72 7.23 -4.67
N ARG A 29 0.45 6.08 -4.02
CA ARG A 29 0.04 4.87 -4.76
C ARG A 29 -1.43 4.96 -5.16
N ASP A 30 -2.27 5.47 -4.27
CA ASP A 30 -3.71 5.54 -4.52
C ASP A 30 -4.03 6.49 -5.69
N ILE A 31 -3.40 7.66 -5.81
CA ILE A 31 -3.68 8.61 -6.91
C ILE A 31 -3.22 8.07 -8.29
N MET A 32 -2.15 7.27 -8.36
CA MET A 32 -1.70 6.68 -9.64
C MET A 32 -2.47 5.39 -9.98
N ASN A 33 -2.82 4.55 -9.00
CA ASN A 33 -3.62 3.34 -9.20
C ASN A 33 -5.14 3.61 -9.32
N THR A 34 -5.65 4.78 -8.93
CA THR A 34 -7.07 5.15 -9.16
C THR A 34 -7.33 5.80 -10.51
N LEU A 35 -6.28 6.11 -11.30
CA LEU A 35 -6.43 6.52 -12.69
C LEU A 35 -6.15 5.39 -13.71
N GLU A 36 -5.42 4.35 -13.31
CA GLU A 36 -5.25 3.14 -14.13
C GLU A 36 -6.04 1.96 -13.56
N LYS A 37 -7.06 1.52 -14.33
CA LYS A 37 -7.78 0.23 -14.16
C LYS A 37 -8.74 0.09 -12.96
N ALA A 38 -9.78 0.91 -12.96
CA ALA A 38 -11.11 0.33 -12.72
C ALA A 38 -11.50 -0.55 -13.92
N PRO A 39 -12.12 -1.74 -13.75
CA PRO A 39 -12.51 -2.60 -14.87
C PRO A 39 -13.78 -2.07 -15.56
N LEU A 40 -13.62 -1.01 -16.34
CA LEU A 40 -14.59 -0.62 -17.36
C LEU A 40 -14.55 -1.67 -18.48
N ARG A 41 -15.43 -2.67 -18.39
CA ARG A 41 -15.64 -3.67 -19.45
C ARG A 41 -16.36 -2.97 -20.61
N VAL A 42 -15.57 -2.42 -21.54
CA VAL A 42 -16.05 -1.75 -22.75
C VAL A 42 -15.52 -2.51 -23.96
N ASP A 43 -16.42 -3.04 -24.79
CA ASP A 43 -16.04 -3.55 -26.10
C ASP A 43 -15.54 -2.38 -26.98
N PRO A 44 -14.31 -2.44 -27.51
CA PRO A 44 -13.67 -1.29 -28.19
C PRO A 44 -14.27 -0.92 -29.55
N THR A 45 -15.39 -1.54 -29.95
CA THR A 45 -16.10 -1.32 -31.22
C THR A 45 -17.22 -0.28 -31.11
N SER A 46 -17.67 0.08 -29.90
CA SER A 46 -18.75 1.06 -29.68
C SER A 46 -18.21 2.50 -29.55
N ARG A 47 -17.91 3.15 -30.68
CA ARG A 47 -17.39 4.54 -30.71
C ARG A 47 -18.44 5.65 -30.49
N THR A 48 -19.71 5.31 -30.28
CA THR A 48 -20.83 6.28 -30.30
C THR A 48 -21.42 6.64 -28.94
N MET A 49 -21.02 5.98 -27.84
CA MET A 49 -21.61 6.18 -26.52
C MET A 49 -20.54 6.40 -25.44
N PRO A 50 -20.75 7.32 -24.48
CA PRO A 50 -19.84 7.51 -23.35
C PRO A 50 -19.85 6.28 -22.41
N PRO A 51 -18.75 6.02 -21.68
CA PRO A 51 -18.66 4.87 -20.78
C PRO A 51 -19.69 4.97 -19.64
N SER A 52 -20.67 4.06 -19.64
CA SER A 52 -21.64 3.91 -18.55
C SER A 52 -21.19 2.83 -17.56
N SER A 53 -21.65 2.92 -16.31
CA SER A 53 -21.42 1.84 -15.33
C SER A 53 -22.20 0.58 -15.72
N ALA A 54 -21.72 -0.60 -15.33
CA ALA A 54 -22.37 -1.89 -15.62
C ALA A 54 -23.78 -2.07 -14.99
N LEU A 55 -24.25 -1.10 -14.19
CA LEU A 55 -25.59 -1.05 -13.60
C LEU A 55 -26.56 -0.10 -14.32
N VAL A 56 -26.11 0.54 -15.41
CA VAL A 56 -26.91 1.51 -16.19
C VAL A 56 -27.22 0.92 -17.55
N ASP A 57 -28.43 0.39 -17.71
CA ASP A 57 -28.97 -0.01 -19.01
C ASP A 57 -29.60 1.21 -19.69
N LEU A 58 -28.86 1.80 -20.63
CA LEU A 58 -29.35 2.92 -21.45
C LEU A 58 -30.40 2.49 -22.49
N LYS A 59 -30.78 1.21 -22.54
CA LYS A 59 -31.92 0.72 -23.33
C LYS A 59 -33.23 0.66 -22.53
N ASP A 60 -33.20 0.71 -21.20
CA ASP A 60 -34.42 0.83 -20.39
C ASP A 60 -34.92 2.29 -20.41
N PRO A 61 -36.10 2.57 -21.01
CA PRO A 61 -36.65 3.92 -21.04
C PRO A 61 -36.95 4.48 -19.64
N ILE A 62 -37.22 3.62 -18.65
CA ILE A 62 -37.52 4.02 -17.27
C ILE A 62 -36.25 4.47 -16.56
N GLN A 63 -35.19 3.66 -16.60
CA GLN A 63 -33.89 4.03 -16.03
C GLN A 63 -33.32 5.29 -16.70
N VAL A 64 -33.40 5.41 -18.04
CA VAL A 64 -32.98 6.62 -18.76
C VAL A 64 -33.81 7.83 -18.33
N HIS A 65 -35.13 7.70 -18.18
CA HIS A 65 -35.99 8.79 -17.75
C HIS A 65 -35.66 9.25 -16.32
N LEU A 66 -35.48 8.32 -15.38
CA LEU A 66 -35.14 8.62 -13.98
C LEU A 66 -33.77 9.29 -13.84
N LEU A 67 -32.75 8.77 -14.54
CA LEU A 67 -31.41 9.38 -14.57
C LEU A 67 -31.45 10.77 -15.19
N THR A 68 -32.24 10.96 -16.25
CA THR A 68 -32.46 12.27 -16.87
C THR A 68 -33.16 13.22 -15.90
N GLU A 69 -34.28 12.84 -15.27
CA GLU A 69 -34.99 13.69 -14.31
C GLU A 69 -34.13 14.08 -13.09
N THR A 70 -33.28 13.15 -12.63
CA THR A 70 -32.29 13.42 -11.57
C THR A 70 -31.26 14.45 -12.03
N ALA A 71 -30.60 14.21 -13.18
CA ALA A 71 -29.61 15.16 -13.73
C ALA A 71 -30.21 16.54 -14.06
N LEU A 72 -31.43 16.58 -14.59
CA LEU A 72 -32.20 17.82 -14.80
C LEU A 72 -32.67 18.46 -13.49
N THR A 73 -32.65 17.75 -12.36
CA THR A 73 -32.97 18.31 -11.04
C THR A 73 -31.75 18.87 -10.35
N ASP A 74 -30.64 18.12 -10.33
CA ASP A 74 -29.38 18.55 -9.74
C ASP A 74 -28.84 19.81 -10.45
N SER A 75 -28.97 19.87 -11.78
CA SER A 75 -28.53 21.02 -12.59
C SER A 75 -29.39 22.29 -12.45
N LYS A 76 -30.53 22.27 -11.74
CA LYS A 76 -31.39 23.46 -11.55
C LYS A 76 -30.69 24.60 -10.81
N GLN A 77 -29.69 24.29 -9.99
CA GLN A 77 -29.00 25.25 -9.12
C GLN A 77 -27.60 25.63 -9.63
N TYR A 78 -27.16 25.10 -10.77
CA TYR A 78 -25.83 25.38 -11.31
C TYR A 78 -25.73 26.78 -11.90
N GLN A 79 -24.63 27.47 -11.59
CA GLN A 79 -24.37 28.82 -12.06
C GLN A 79 -24.09 28.82 -13.57
N ILE A 80 -24.86 29.60 -14.33
CA ILE A 80 -24.60 29.86 -15.74
C ILE A 80 -23.72 31.11 -15.84
N LEU A 81 -22.52 30.89 -16.35
CA LEU A 81 -21.48 31.88 -16.61
C LEU A 81 -21.69 32.57 -17.96
N SER A 82 -21.15 33.78 -18.11
CA SER A 82 -21.08 34.47 -19.41
C SER A 82 -20.04 33.86 -20.34
N GLN A 83 -20.15 34.13 -21.65
CA GLN A 83 -19.19 33.64 -22.65
C GLN A 83 -17.75 34.09 -22.34
N GLU A 84 -17.55 35.30 -21.83
CA GLU A 84 -16.23 35.83 -21.45
C GLU A 84 -15.63 35.06 -20.26
N GLU A 85 -16.44 34.76 -19.24
CA GLU A 85 -16.04 33.94 -18.09
C GLU A 85 -15.74 32.50 -18.50
N VAL A 86 -16.52 31.92 -19.43
CA VAL A 86 -16.29 30.58 -19.97
C VAL A 86 -14.96 30.49 -20.72
N ASP A 87 -14.65 31.45 -21.58
CA ASP A 87 -13.39 31.47 -22.32
C ASP A 87 -12.20 31.85 -21.42
N GLY A 88 -12.43 32.65 -20.36
CA GLY A 88 -11.50 32.87 -19.27
C GLY A 88 -11.19 31.58 -18.50
N LEU A 89 -12.20 30.81 -18.10
CA LEU A 89 -12.05 29.51 -17.43
C LEU A 89 -11.34 28.49 -18.31
N LYS A 90 -11.64 28.40 -19.61
CA LYS A 90 -10.91 27.50 -20.53
C LYS A 90 -9.41 27.82 -20.59
N LYS A 91 -9.05 29.11 -20.70
CA LYS A 91 -7.65 29.56 -20.65
C LYS A 91 -7.01 29.24 -19.29
N GLN A 92 -7.74 29.43 -18.19
CA GLN A 92 -7.29 29.10 -16.85
C GLN A 92 -7.05 27.58 -16.69
N ILE A 93 -7.95 26.74 -17.19
CA ILE A 93 -7.84 25.27 -17.18
C ILE A 93 -6.60 24.82 -17.97
N GLN A 94 -6.37 25.36 -19.17
CA GLN A 94 -5.17 25.06 -19.97
C GLN A 94 -3.87 25.49 -19.25
N SER A 95 -3.86 26.69 -18.66
CA SER A 95 -2.70 27.20 -17.91
C SER A 95 -2.43 26.39 -16.63
N LEU A 96 -3.49 25.99 -15.91
CA LEU A 96 -3.38 25.14 -14.72
C LEU A 96 -2.95 23.72 -15.08
N ALA A 97 -3.44 23.12 -16.17
CA ALA A 97 -3.02 21.80 -16.64
C ALA A 97 -1.51 21.76 -16.88
N LEU A 98 -0.99 22.68 -17.70
CA LEU A 98 0.44 22.77 -18.00
C LEU A 98 1.28 22.95 -16.72
N ARG A 99 0.79 23.76 -15.77
CA ARG A 99 1.48 23.99 -14.50
C ARG A 99 1.41 22.79 -13.56
N VAL A 100 0.31 22.05 -13.53
CA VAL A 100 0.18 20.76 -12.80
C VAL A 100 1.16 19.74 -13.37
N GLU A 101 1.21 19.57 -14.69
CA GLU A 101 2.16 18.66 -15.35
C GLU A 101 3.62 19.03 -15.08
N GLN A 102 3.97 20.32 -15.20
CA GLN A 102 5.31 20.81 -14.87
C GLN A 102 5.67 20.57 -13.39
N THR A 103 4.75 20.83 -12.46
CA THR A 103 4.99 20.58 -11.03
C THR A 103 5.09 19.08 -10.73
N ARG A 104 4.30 18.22 -11.38
CA ARG A 104 4.44 16.74 -11.29
C ARG A 104 5.81 16.27 -11.77
N ALA A 105 6.29 16.78 -12.90
CA ALA A 105 7.62 16.45 -13.43
C ALA A 105 8.74 16.91 -12.47
N ASN A 106 8.68 18.14 -11.99
CA ASN A 106 9.62 18.68 -11.00
C ASN A 106 9.62 17.87 -9.70
N LEU A 107 8.43 17.51 -9.19
CA LEU A 107 8.25 16.70 -7.98
C LEU A 107 8.83 15.29 -8.18
N ALA A 108 8.65 14.66 -9.34
CA ALA A 108 9.24 13.37 -9.65
C ALA A 108 10.77 13.42 -9.69
N ILE A 109 11.35 14.49 -10.27
CA ILE A 109 12.80 14.74 -10.28
C ILE A 109 13.32 14.95 -8.84
N GLN A 110 12.68 15.82 -8.05
CA GLN A 110 13.11 16.09 -6.68
C GLN A 110 12.92 14.90 -5.74
N THR A 111 11.92 14.03 -5.98
CA THR A 111 11.79 12.75 -5.26
C THR A 111 13.04 11.88 -5.48
N LYS A 112 13.57 11.79 -6.71
CA LYS A 112 14.81 11.06 -7.00
C LYS A 112 16.04 11.69 -6.35
N TYR A 113 16.13 13.03 -6.31
CA TYR A 113 17.21 13.71 -5.57
C TYR A 113 17.15 13.44 -4.07
N ARG A 114 15.94 13.44 -3.48
CA ARG A 114 15.73 13.04 -2.08
C ARG A 114 16.20 11.60 -1.85
N ASP A 115 15.80 10.66 -2.70
CA ASP A 115 16.19 9.25 -2.55
C ASP A 115 17.71 9.05 -2.66
N ALA A 116 18.37 9.81 -3.55
CA ALA A 116 19.83 9.85 -3.66
C ALA A 116 20.49 10.45 -2.40
N ALA A 117 19.97 11.56 -1.87
CA ALA A 117 20.48 12.20 -0.65
C ALA A 117 20.27 11.32 0.61
N VAL A 118 19.15 10.62 0.71
CA VAL A 118 18.90 9.60 1.74
C VAL A 118 19.91 8.45 1.63
N SER A 119 20.20 8.00 0.41
CA SER A 119 21.22 6.97 0.16
C SER A 119 22.63 7.45 0.58
N MET A 120 23.01 8.67 0.20
CA MET A 120 24.27 9.32 0.61
C MET A 120 24.39 9.41 2.14
N ALA A 121 23.38 9.94 2.83
CA ALA A 121 23.36 10.02 4.29
C ALA A 121 23.42 8.61 4.95
N LYS A 122 22.81 7.59 4.33
CA LYS A 122 22.88 6.19 4.78
C LYS A 122 24.28 5.59 4.61
N LEU A 123 25.01 5.92 3.54
CA LEU A 123 26.40 5.48 3.33
C LEU A 123 27.34 6.08 4.38
N TYR A 124 27.19 7.36 4.73
CA TYR A 124 28.00 8.00 5.77
C TYR A 124 27.65 7.52 7.19
N SER A 125 26.40 7.10 7.45
CA SER A 125 25.94 6.71 8.79
C SER A 125 26.14 5.22 9.15
N GLN A 126 26.64 4.37 8.25
CA GLN A 126 26.90 2.95 8.57
C GLN A 126 28.18 2.73 9.40
N PRO A 127 28.10 2.21 10.65
CA PRO A 127 29.27 2.02 11.51
C PRO A 127 30.15 0.82 11.12
N GLU A 128 29.62 -0.17 10.38
CA GLU A 128 30.37 -1.38 10.01
C GLU A 128 31.39 -1.16 8.88
N ALA A 129 31.15 -0.21 7.97
CA ALA A 129 32.08 0.10 6.88
C ALA A 129 33.45 0.59 7.40
N ALA A 130 33.48 1.21 8.58
CA ALA A 130 34.70 1.70 9.22
C ALA A 130 35.67 0.59 9.69
N LYS A 131 35.22 -0.67 9.83
CA LYS A 131 36.08 -1.78 10.30
C LYS A 131 37.06 -2.30 9.24
N ARG A 132 36.94 -1.89 7.96
CA ARG A 132 37.75 -2.42 6.86
C ARG A 132 38.43 -1.37 5.97
N ARG A 133 38.94 -0.26 6.55
CA ARG A 133 40.14 0.49 6.06
C ARG A 133 40.38 1.77 6.87
N SER A 134 41.29 1.72 7.85
CA SER A 134 42.30 2.79 8.04
C SER A 134 43.41 2.31 8.96
N VAL A 135 44.66 2.38 8.48
CA VAL A 135 45.89 2.22 9.27
C VAL A 135 46.56 3.59 9.47
N LEU A 136 45.83 4.70 9.25
CA LEU A 136 46.35 6.06 9.37
C LEU A 136 45.33 6.96 10.09
N GLY A 137 45.55 7.16 11.40
CA GLY A 137 44.57 7.71 12.33
C GLY A 137 44.48 9.24 12.36
N SER A 138 44.14 9.90 11.25
CA SER A 138 44.05 11.38 11.22
C SER A 138 42.78 12.00 10.61
N ASN A 139 41.80 11.20 10.12
CA ASN A 139 40.68 11.71 9.29
C ASN A 139 39.29 11.71 9.93
N ARG A 140 39.16 11.51 11.26
CA ARG A 140 37.84 11.42 11.93
C ARG A 140 36.97 12.67 11.77
N ASN A 141 37.55 13.87 11.82
CA ASN A 141 36.78 15.12 11.71
C ASN A 141 36.18 15.30 10.30
N SER A 142 36.92 14.96 9.24
CA SER A 142 36.44 15.05 7.86
C SER A 142 35.22 14.16 7.60
N MET A 143 35.17 12.95 8.17
CA MET A 143 34.02 12.06 8.02
C MET A 143 32.77 12.57 8.76
N VAL A 144 32.94 13.23 9.91
CA VAL A 144 31.82 13.87 10.64
C VAL A 144 31.30 15.09 9.89
N GLU A 145 32.18 15.87 9.27
CA GLU A 145 31.82 17.01 8.42
C GLU A 145 30.99 16.56 7.20
N SER A 146 31.46 15.55 6.45
CA SER A 146 30.73 15.01 5.29
C SER A 146 29.39 14.35 5.67
N LEU A 147 29.29 13.71 6.84
CA LEU A 147 28.02 13.21 7.35
C LEU A 147 27.05 14.35 7.66
N ARG A 148 27.53 15.44 8.27
CA ARG A 148 26.72 16.63 8.57
C ARG A 148 26.25 17.33 7.29
N GLU A 149 27.10 17.39 6.27
CA GLU A 149 26.80 17.95 4.95
C GLU A 149 25.72 17.11 4.23
N ALA A 150 25.90 15.80 4.11
CA ALA A 150 24.92 14.89 3.52
C ALA A 150 23.56 14.91 4.24
N GLU A 151 23.55 15.06 5.57
CA GLU A 151 22.33 15.19 6.38
C GLU A 151 21.63 16.56 6.17
N VAL A 152 22.38 17.64 5.90
CA VAL A 152 21.81 18.94 5.52
C VAL A 152 21.22 18.88 4.11
N GLU A 153 21.92 18.28 3.15
CA GLU A 153 21.41 18.05 1.78
C GLU A 153 20.14 17.20 1.78
N ARG A 154 20.10 16.11 2.57
CA ARG A 154 18.91 15.28 2.77
C ARG A 154 17.72 16.13 3.22
N ARG A 155 17.86 16.90 4.30
CA ARG A 155 16.78 17.76 4.82
C ARG A 155 16.35 18.84 3.83
N ALA A 156 17.27 19.41 3.07
CA ALA A 156 16.96 20.40 2.03
C ALA A 156 16.11 19.77 0.90
N SER A 157 16.49 18.57 0.44
CA SER A 157 15.75 17.83 -0.58
C SER A 157 14.35 17.39 -0.10
N GLU A 158 14.23 16.97 1.16
CA GLU A 158 12.94 16.60 1.77
C GLU A 158 11.98 17.79 1.83
N LYS A 159 12.47 18.95 2.30
CA LYS A 159 11.68 20.18 2.36
C LYS A 159 11.21 20.63 0.98
N LEU A 160 12.06 20.52 -0.04
CA LEU A 160 11.69 20.88 -1.42
C LEU A 160 10.67 19.92 -2.03
N VAL A 161 10.73 18.62 -1.70
CA VAL A 161 9.71 17.63 -2.10
C VAL A 161 8.37 17.91 -1.40
N GLU A 162 8.39 18.29 -0.12
CA GLU A 162 7.19 18.66 0.62
C GLU A 162 6.55 19.95 0.06
N GLU A 163 7.35 20.99 -0.21
CA GLU A 163 6.91 22.23 -0.85
C GLU A 163 6.27 21.96 -2.22
N LEU A 164 6.95 21.22 -3.11
CA LEU A 164 6.40 20.86 -4.42
C LEU A 164 5.15 19.98 -4.34
N SER A 165 5.04 19.11 -3.33
CA SER A 165 3.84 18.28 -3.11
C SER A 165 2.65 19.11 -2.63
N ASN A 166 2.89 20.12 -1.78
CA ASN A 166 1.85 21.05 -1.34
C ASN A 166 1.40 21.96 -2.50
N ASP A 167 2.34 22.52 -3.27
CA ASP A 167 2.05 23.31 -4.47
C ASP A 167 1.22 22.51 -5.48
N LEU A 168 1.63 21.26 -5.77
CA LEU A 168 0.88 20.37 -6.66
C LEU A 168 -0.57 20.19 -6.21
N ARG A 169 -0.79 19.89 -4.92
CA ARG A 169 -2.13 19.72 -4.36
C ARG A 169 -2.99 20.98 -4.51
N THR A 170 -2.42 22.17 -4.29
CA THR A 170 -3.19 23.42 -4.47
C THR A 170 -3.50 23.73 -5.93
N LEU A 171 -2.59 23.40 -6.85
CA LEU A 171 -2.80 23.55 -8.30
C LEU A 171 -3.86 22.57 -8.81
N GLU A 172 -3.80 21.30 -8.40
CA GLU A 172 -4.79 20.28 -8.73
C GLU A 172 -6.18 20.62 -8.19
N GLN A 173 -6.28 21.12 -6.95
CA GLN A 173 -7.56 21.57 -6.39
C GLN A 173 -8.15 22.73 -7.20
N ARG A 174 -7.34 23.71 -7.62
CA ARG A 174 -7.79 24.82 -8.47
C ARG A 174 -8.19 24.35 -9.87
N PHE A 175 -7.45 23.40 -10.45
CA PHE A 175 -7.75 22.82 -11.75
C PHE A 175 -9.11 22.12 -11.73
N VAL A 176 -9.35 21.25 -10.74
CA VAL A 176 -10.63 20.54 -10.57
C VAL A 176 -11.79 21.50 -10.31
N GLU A 177 -11.59 22.55 -9.50
CA GLU A 177 -12.63 23.56 -9.25
C GLU A 177 -12.98 24.35 -10.52
N SER A 178 -12.00 24.79 -11.32
CA SER A 178 -12.24 25.45 -12.60
C SER A 178 -12.93 24.53 -13.62
N GLN A 179 -12.55 23.25 -13.67
CA GLN A 179 -13.20 22.24 -14.51
C GLN A 179 -14.64 21.97 -14.05
N ARG A 180 -14.89 21.88 -12.74
CA ARG A 180 -16.23 21.69 -12.17
C ARG A 180 -17.15 22.83 -12.58
N ARG A 181 -16.74 24.08 -12.44
CA ARG A 181 -17.54 25.26 -12.85
C ARG A 181 -17.87 25.28 -14.33
N LEU A 182 -16.93 24.86 -15.19
CA LEU A 182 -17.19 24.75 -16.63
C LEU A 182 -18.24 23.65 -16.94
N LEU A 183 -18.20 22.52 -16.22
CA LEU A 183 -19.17 21.43 -16.35
C LEU A 183 -20.54 21.81 -15.76
N GLU A 184 -20.58 22.48 -14.61
CA GLU A 184 -21.79 23.02 -13.97
C GLU A 184 -22.52 23.99 -14.92
N HIS A 185 -21.79 24.95 -15.51
CA HIS A 185 -22.31 25.84 -16.55
C HIS A 185 -22.87 25.06 -17.75
N THR A 186 -22.13 24.07 -18.26
CA THR A 186 -22.55 23.26 -19.41
C THR A 186 -23.82 22.48 -19.11
N ALA A 187 -23.90 21.84 -17.94
CA ALA A 187 -25.11 21.13 -17.49
C ALA A 187 -26.30 22.08 -17.27
N GLY A 188 -26.06 23.28 -16.71
CA GLY A 188 -27.10 24.32 -16.56
C GLY A 188 -27.68 24.78 -17.91
N ILE A 189 -26.83 25.00 -18.92
CA ILE A 189 -27.29 25.32 -20.28
C ILE A 189 -28.05 24.15 -20.92
N LEU A 190 -27.59 22.91 -20.75
CA LEU A 190 -28.29 21.73 -21.27
C LEU A 190 -29.68 21.58 -20.64
N GLN A 191 -29.82 21.83 -19.34
CA GLN A 191 -31.11 21.85 -18.64
C GLN A 191 -32.05 22.97 -19.14
N LEU A 192 -31.54 24.18 -19.37
CA LEU A 192 -32.37 25.25 -19.96
C LEU A 192 -32.82 24.92 -21.39
N THR A 193 -31.93 24.37 -22.22
CA THR A 193 -32.21 24.09 -23.64
C THR A 193 -33.10 22.87 -23.85
N HIS A 194 -33.09 21.88 -22.94
CA HIS A 194 -33.97 20.71 -23.00
C HIS A 194 -35.47 21.08 -23.01
N LYS A 195 -35.86 22.22 -22.42
CA LYS A 195 -37.25 22.74 -22.48
C LYS A 195 -37.57 23.54 -23.75
N ALA A 196 -36.58 24.08 -24.45
CA ALA A 196 -36.79 25.04 -25.53
C ALA A 196 -37.21 24.40 -26.87
N SER A 197 -36.99 23.10 -27.05
CA SER A 197 -37.20 22.40 -28.34
C SER A 197 -38.66 22.13 -28.73
N LYS A 198 -39.66 22.50 -27.92
CA LYS A 198 -41.09 22.30 -28.21
C LYS A 198 -41.82 23.62 -28.50
N LYS A 199 -41.66 24.12 -29.74
CA LYS A 199 -42.45 25.20 -30.33
C LYS A 199 -43.03 24.72 -31.67
N PRO A 200 -44.36 24.66 -31.86
CA PRO A 200 -44.96 24.12 -33.09
C PRO A 200 -45.00 25.15 -34.21
N ALA A 201 -44.87 24.68 -35.45
CA ALA A 201 -44.98 25.51 -36.65
C ALA A 201 -46.38 25.42 -37.28
N ASN A 202 -46.94 26.60 -37.58
CA ASN A 202 -48.03 26.89 -38.51
C ASN A 202 -49.47 26.38 -38.27
N GLN A 203 -50.36 27.05 -39.00
CA GLN A 203 -51.80 27.24 -38.76
C GLN A 203 -52.65 26.71 -39.95
N PHE A 204 -53.98 26.81 -39.79
CA PHE A 204 -55.05 26.77 -40.82
C PHE A 204 -55.73 25.40 -41.10
N PRO A 205 -57.05 25.42 -41.44
CA PRO A 205 -58.02 24.64 -40.64
C PRO A 205 -59.01 23.81 -41.50
N VAL A 206 -60.15 23.42 -40.89
CA VAL A 206 -61.46 22.93 -41.41
C VAL A 206 -61.83 21.54 -40.84
N GLN A 207 -63.07 21.13 -40.52
CA GLN A 207 -64.34 21.74 -40.01
C GLN A 207 -65.36 20.57 -39.85
N LEU A 208 -66.41 20.70 -39.00
CA LEU A 208 -67.57 19.77 -38.84
C LEU A 208 -67.26 18.36 -38.21
N MET A 209 -68.18 17.60 -37.57
CA MET A 209 -69.50 17.86 -36.94
C MET A 209 -69.90 16.66 -36.02
N ASN A 210 -70.81 16.90 -35.06
CA ASN A 210 -71.36 16.02 -33.99
C ASN A 210 -71.50 14.50 -34.21
N GLY A 211 -71.26 13.72 -33.14
CA GLY A 211 -71.75 12.34 -32.94
C GLY A 211 -71.43 11.81 -31.51
N ILE A 212 -72.40 11.19 -30.82
CA ILE A 212 -72.35 10.82 -29.38
C ILE A 212 -71.72 9.42 -29.15
N PRO A 213 -71.04 9.14 -28.01
CA PRO A 213 -70.05 8.04 -27.89
C PRO A 213 -70.57 6.75 -27.21
N GLY A 214 -69.81 5.64 -27.36
CA GLY A 214 -70.24 4.31 -26.90
C GLY A 214 -69.19 3.21 -26.65
N SER A 215 -67.93 3.54 -26.30
CA SER A 215 -66.91 2.63 -25.69
C SER A 215 -66.35 1.44 -26.54
N PRO A 216 -65.24 0.77 -26.13
CA PRO A 216 -64.05 1.24 -25.40
C PRO A 216 -62.71 0.72 -26.00
N GLU A 217 -61.74 1.60 -26.33
CA GLU A 217 -60.36 1.13 -26.56
C GLU A 217 -59.31 2.23 -26.29
N SER A 218 -58.06 1.80 -26.09
CA SER A 218 -56.82 2.59 -25.90
C SER A 218 -56.53 3.13 -24.49
N LEU A 219 -55.87 2.27 -23.71
CA LEU A 219 -54.86 2.69 -22.74
C LEU A 219 -53.74 3.48 -23.45
N TYR A 220 -53.08 4.38 -22.70
CA TYR A 220 -51.96 5.25 -23.14
C TYR A 220 -52.31 6.37 -24.14
N THR A 221 -52.58 7.58 -23.63
CA THR A 221 -51.66 8.73 -23.76
C THR A 221 -52.25 10.00 -23.09
N TYR A 222 -51.34 10.91 -22.69
CA TYR A 222 -51.58 12.28 -22.20
C TYR A 222 -52.38 12.51 -20.90
N SER A 223 -51.67 12.98 -19.89
CA SER A 223 -52.18 13.94 -18.92
C SER A 223 -51.49 15.31 -19.13
N ASN A 224 -52.14 16.22 -19.86
CA ASN A 224 -51.82 17.65 -19.77
C ASN A 224 -53.02 18.54 -20.16
N GLY A 225 -53.70 19.11 -19.15
CA GLY A 225 -54.49 20.35 -19.26
C GLY A 225 -53.87 21.35 -18.27
N ARG A 226 -53.56 22.60 -18.63
CA ARG A 226 -54.50 23.72 -18.90
C ARG A 226 -55.47 23.96 -17.73
N ASN A 227 -55.80 25.15 -17.22
CA ASN A 227 -55.45 26.58 -17.43
C ASN A 227 -56.09 27.35 -16.22
N SER A 228 -55.80 28.62 -15.85
CA SER A 228 -54.71 29.58 -16.07
C SER A 228 -55.01 30.89 -15.29
N LEU A 229 -54.01 31.76 -15.09
CA LEU A 229 -54.10 33.19 -14.71
C LEU A 229 -54.27 33.60 -13.22
N GLU A 230 -53.43 34.56 -12.84
CA GLU A 230 -53.34 35.45 -11.65
C GLU A 230 -54.57 36.39 -11.44
N PRO A 231 -54.68 37.28 -10.39
CA PRO A 231 -53.59 37.93 -9.58
C PRO A 231 -53.78 38.22 -8.06
N VAL A 232 -52.64 38.51 -7.39
CA VAL A 232 -52.33 39.56 -6.36
C VAL A 232 -53.02 39.64 -4.97
N GLY A 233 -52.16 39.75 -3.94
CA GLY A 233 -52.35 40.50 -2.67
C GLY A 233 -52.57 39.64 -1.41
N ASP A 234 -52.00 39.88 -0.22
CA ASP A 234 -50.93 40.72 0.35
C ASP A 234 -50.83 40.30 1.86
N ASP A 235 -49.97 40.93 2.67
CA ASP A 235 -49.89 40.87 4.15
C ASP A 235 -49.46 39.56 4.84
N SER A 236 -48.13 39.40 4.94
CA SER A 236 -47.36 39.43 6.21
C SER A 236 -48.09 39.24 7.56
N PHE A 237 -47.64 38.29 8.40
CA PHE A 237 -47.56 38.51 9.86
C PHE A 237 -46.55 37.62 10.61
N ASP A 238 -46.00 38.19 11.68
CA ASP A 238 -44.74 37.90 12.35
C ASP A 238 -44.58 36.60 13.18
N GLU A 239 -43.35 36.09 13.12
CA GLU A 239 -42.40 35.86 14.23
C GLU A 239 -42.83 36.10 15.71
N GLY A 240 -42.66 35.06 16.54
CA GLY A 240 -42.08 35.18 17.91
C GLY A 240 -43.02 35.27 19.13
N GLY A 241 -43.12 34.20 19.93
CA GLY A 241 -43.85 34.26 21.22
C GLY A 241 -43.99 32.97 22.05
N LEU A 242 -42.90 32.55 22.70
CA LEU A 242 -42.76 32.03 24.08
C LEU A 242 -43.88 31.25 24.85
N TYR A 243 -43.40 30.18 25.52
CA TYR A 243 -43.82 29.55 26.79
C TYR A 243 -44.79 28.33 26.87
N GLN A 244 -44.31 27.35 27.65
CA GLN A 244 -44.99 26.38 28.52
C GLN A 244 -45.97 25.32 27.98
N ASP A 245 -45.39 24.14 27.72
CA ASP A 245 -45.55 22.89 28.48
C ASP A 245 -46.80 22.61 29.36
N LEU A 246 -47.09 21.30 29.46
CA LEU A 246 -48.03 20.57 30.33
C LEU A 246 -49.44 20.26 29.81
N ASN A 247 -49.63 18.96 29.62
CA ASN A 247 -50.83 18.27 29.18
C ASN A 247 -51.65 17.88 30.41
N ASP A 248 -52.86 18.43 30.58
CA ASP A 248 -53.79 18.03 31.64
C ASP A 248 -55.20 17.81 31.06
N ALA A 249 -55.80 16.65 31.34
CA ALA A 249 -56.90 16.11 30.56
C ALA A 249 -58.09 15.66 31.43
N ARG A 250 -59.11 16.51 31.56
CA ARG A 250 -60.45 16.27 32.14
C ARG A 250 -61.43 17.30 31.55
N LEU A 251 -62.72 17.08 31.24
CA LEU A 251 -63.76 16.07 31.55
C LEU A 251 -64.63 15.85 30.27
N SER A 252 -65.47 14.81 30.09
CA SER A 252 -66.78 14.70 30.75
C SER A 252 -67.62 13.45 30.38
N ARG A 253 -68.34 12.94 31.40
CA ARG A 253 -69.67 12.24 31.37
C ARG A 253 -69.81 10.77 30.91
N GLY A 254 -70.24 9.89 31.84
CA GLY A 254 -70.96 8.63 31.52
C GLY A 254 -70.78 7.44 32.50
N GLN A 255 -71.78 7.17 33.35
CA GLN A 255 -72.00 5.91 34.12
C GLN A 255 -72.82 4.90 33.24
N PRO A 256 -73.02 3.59 33.57
CA PRO A 256 -73.08 2.97 34.91
C PRO A 256 -72.51 1.53 35.10
N LYS A 257 -72.77 1.00 36.31
CA LYS A 257 -72.41 -0.30 36.94
C LYS A 257 -72.90 -1.59 36.24
N VAL A 258 -72.31 -2.73 36.64
CA VAL A 258 -72.79 -4.11 36.39
C VAL A 258 -73.12 -4.81 37.71
N ASN A 259 -74.19 -5.62 37.76
CA ASN A 259 -74.56 -6.49 38.89
C ASN A 259 -74.25 -7.97 38.55
N PRO A 260 -74.02 -8.85 39.56
CA PRO A 260 -73.68 -10.26 39.34
C PRO A 260 -74.92 -11.17 39.24
N LEU A 261 -74.83 -12.31 38.54
CA LEU A 261 -75.49 -13.57 38.94
C LEU A 261 -75.07 -14.81 38.11
N ASN A 262 -74.67 -15.85 38.85
CA ASN A 262 -74.84 -17.29 38.60
C ASN A 262 -73.97 -18.08 37.58
N ILE A 263 -73.73 -19.35 37.95
CA ILE A 263 -72.75 -20.28 37.37
C ILE A 263 -73.42 -21.29 36.41
N PRO A 264 -72.78 -21.61 35.26
CA PRO A 264 -72.73 -23.01 34.82
C PRO A 264 -71.29 -23.52 34.55
N PRO A 265 -70.97 -24.82 34.76
CA PRO A 265 -69.60 -25.31 34.72
C PRO A 265 -69.20 -26.04 33.41
N LYS A 266 -68.17 -25.51 32.73
CA LYS A 266 -67.08 -26.22 31.99
C LYS A 266 -66.38 -25.24 31.04
N ALA A 267 -65.06 -25.10 31.16
CA ALA A 267 -64.24 -24.23 30.30
C ALA A 267 -63.03 -24.99 29.72
N PRO A 268 -62.48 -24.58 28.55
CA PRO A 268 -61.56 -25.39 27.75
C PRO A 268 -60.08 -25.23 28.13
N SER A 269 -59.78 -24.73 29.33
CA SER A 269 -58.44 -24.31 29.76
C SER A 269 -57.39 -25.44 29.74
N ARG A 270 -57.81 -26.71 29.87
CA ARG A 270 -56.92 -27.87 29.85
C ARG A 270 -56.46 -28.26 28.45
N GLU A 271 -57.24 -27.92 27.42
CA GLU A 271 -56.92 -28.24 26.03
C GLU A 271 -55.87 -27.25 25.49
N GLN A 272 -56.04 -25.96 25.75
CA GLN A 272 -55.00 -24.94 25.50
C GLN A 272 -53.72 -25.21 26.30
N GLY A 273 -53.82 -25.64 27.56
CA GLY A 273 -52.66 -25.98 28.39
C GLY A 273 -51.86 -27.19 27.85
N ASN A 274 -52.55 -28.16 27.22
CA ASN A 274 -51.88 -29.27 26.55
C ASN A 274 -51.27 -28.82 25.20
N GLN A 275 -52.01 -28.08 24.37
CA GLN A 275 -51.50 -27.57 23.08
C GLN A 275 -50.23 -26.72 23.25
N LEU A 276 -50.20 -25.82 24.23
CA LEU A 276 -49.00 -25.04 24.56
C LEU A 276 -47.83 -25.90 25.05
N ARG A 277 -48.10 -27.08 25.63
CA ARG A 277 -47.06 -28.02 26.05
C ARG A 277 -46.49 -28.79 24.87
N ASP A 278 -47.35 -29.28 23.99
CA ASP A 278 -46.98 -29.99 22.76
C ASP A 278 -46.21 -29.04 21.80
N GLU A 279 -46.61 -27.77 21.70
CA GLU A 279 -45.86 -26.73 20.96
C GLU A 279 -44.49 -26.44 21.59
N ASN A 280 -44.38 -26.39 22.92
CA ASN A 280 -43.08 -26.21 23.59
C ASN A 280 -42.15 -27.43 23.39
N GLU A 281 -42.68 -28.65 23.44
CA GLU A 281 -41.92 -29.87 23.18
C GLU A 281 -41.41 -29.91 21.73
N LYS A 282 -42.26 -29.57 20.76
CA LYS A 282 -41.86 -29.42 19.35
C LYS A 282 -40.81 -28.33 19.14
N LEU A 283 -40.93 -27.17 19.81
CA LEU A 283 -39.92 -26.11 19.77
C LEU A 283 -38.58 -26.57 20.40
N GLN A 284 -38.61 -27.43 21.42
CA GLN A 284 -37.40 -28.05 21.98
C GLN A 284 -36.75 -29.01 20.98
N GLU A 285 -37.53 -29.85 20.28
CA GLU A 285 -37.00 -30.71 19.22
C GLU A 285 -36.40 -29.92 18.04
N ASP A 286 -37.09 -28.88 17.57
CA ASP A 286 -36.63 -28.07 16.45
C ASP A 286 -35.39 -27.24 16.83
N THR A 287 -35.31 -26.71 18.06
CA THR A 287 -34.07 -26.06 18.55
C THR A 287 -32.92 -27.06 18.78
N GLN A 288 -33.22 -28.32 19.11
CA GLN A 288 -32.20 -29.37 19.19
C GLN A 288 -31.67 -29.77 17.82
N LYS A 289 -32.53 -29.89 16.79
CA LYS A 289 -32.11 -30.10 15.39
C LYS A 289 -31.26 -28.94 14.87
N LEU A 290 -31.71 -27.70 15.09
CA LEU A 290 -30.94 -26.50 14.71
C LEU A 290 -29.56 -26.45 15.36
N ARG A 291 -29.41 -26.94 16.61
CA ARG A 291 -28.09 -27.11 17.24
C ARG A 291 -27.24 -28.16 16.54
N GLN A 292 -27.78 -29.34 16.23
CA GLN A 292 -27.06 -30.39 15.51
C GLN A 292 -26.61 -29.96 14.12
N ASP A 293 -27.46 -29.23 13.38
CA ASP A 293 -27.09 -28.73 12.05
C ASP A 293 -26.08 -27.57 12.13
N ALA A 294 -26.17 -26.71 13.15
CA ALA A 294 -25.13 -25.70 13.44
C ALA A 294 -23.80 -26.31 13.94
N GLU A 295 -23.80 -27.56 14.42
CA GLU A 295 -22.60 -28.30 14.79
C GLU A 295 -21.95 -28.97 13.57
N LYS A 296 -22.74 -29.63 12.71
CA LYS A 296 -22.29 -30.13 11.40
C LYS A 296 -21.69 -29.02 10.53
N LEU A 297 -22.35 -27.87 10.46
CA LEU A 297 -21.84 -26.71 9.72
C LEU A 297 -20.54 -26.16 10.31
N ARG A 298 -20.30 -26.29 11.64
CA ARG A 298 -19.01 -25.95 12.25
C ARG A 298 -17.93 -26.95 11.86
N GLU A 299 -18.21 -28.24 11.88
CA GLU A 299 -17.26 -29.27 11.43
C GLU A 299 -16.90 -29.12 9.95
N GLU A 300 -17.87 -28.82 9.09
CA GLU A 300 -17.64 -28.59 7.67
C GLU A 300 -16.78 -27.33 7.45
N ASN A 301 -17.07 -26.23 8.15
CA ASN A 301 -16.21 -25.04 8.12
C ASN A 301 -14.81 -25.31 8.66
N ALA A 302 -14.64 -26.17 9.68
CA ALA A 302 -13.33 -26.56 10.17
C ALA A 302 -12.54 -27.40 9.14
N LYS A 303 -13.20 -28.33 8.45
CA LYS A 303 -12.60 -29.12 7.35
C LYS A 303 -12.21 -28.23 6.16
N LEU A 304 -13.05 -27.27 5.78
CA LEU A 304 -12.75 -26.30 4.72
C LEU A 304 -11.58 -25.37 5.07
N ARG A 305 -11.45 -24.95 6.33
CA ARG A 305 -10.27 -24.20 6.81
C ARG A 305 -9.00 -25.03 6.71
N ALA A 306 -9.01 -26.27 7.22
CA ALA A 306 -7.87 -27.17 7.11
C ALA A 306 -7.45 -27.46 5.65
N GLN A 307 -8.41 -27.54 4.72
CA GLN A 307 -8.12 -27.64 3.28
C GLN A 307 -7.52 -26.34 2.71
N ALA A 308 -7.98 -25.17 3.15
CA ALA A 308 -7.41 -23.90 2.74
C ALA A 308 -5.95 -23.76 3.22
N ASP A 309 -5.68 -24.13 4.48
CA ASP A 309 -4.33 -24.10 5.06
C ASP A 309 -3.38 -25.06 4.33
N ALA A 310 -3.85 -26.26 3.98
CA ALA A 310 -3.09 -27.22 3.15
C ALA A 310 -2.80 -26.69 1.73
N LEU A 311 -3.75 -25.98 1.11
CA LEU A 311 -3.54 -25.34 -0.20
C LEU A 311 -2.57 -24.14 -0.13
N ILE A 312 -2.50 -23.43 1.00
CA ILE A 312 -1.50 -22.38 1.23
C ILE A 312 -0.10 -23.01 1.31
N SER A 313 0.07 -24.05 2.14
CA SER A 313 1.35 -24.76 2.27
C SER A 313 1.84 -25.35 0.94
N LEU A 314 0.95 -25.97 0.14
CA LEU A 314 1.29 -26.45 -1.20
C LEU A 314 1.66 -25.33 -2.18
N ARG A 315 1.09 -24.12 -2.04
CA ARG A 315 1.47 -22.96 -2.86
C ARG A 315 2.84 -22.42 -2.48
N GLU A 316 3.17 -22.39 -1.19
CA GLU A 316 4.48 -22.01 -0.69
C GLU A 316 5.56 -22.99 -1.17
N GLU A 317 5.31 -24.30 -1.10
CA GLU A 317 6.21 -25.33 -1.64
C GLU A 317 6.42 -25.17 -3.15
N ASN A 318 5.34 -24.96 -3.93
CA ASN A 318 5.46 -24.72 -5.38
C ASN A 318 6.23 -23.42 -5.70
N ALA A 319 6.03 -22.35 -4.95
CA ALA A 319 6.79 -21.11 -5.11
C ALA A 319 8.29 -21.31 -4.79
N GLN A 320 8.60 -22.12 -3.77
CA GLN A 320 9.98 -22.47 -3.43
C GLN A 320 10.65 -23.34 -4.52
N LEU A 321 9.93 -24.31 -5.09
CA LEU A 321 10.41 -25.13 -6.21
C LEU A 321 10.62 -24.31 -7.49
N GLN A 322 9.75 -23.33 -7.77
CA GLN A 322 9.94 -22.38 -8.87
C GLN A 322 11.20 -21.54 -8.65
N ALA A 323 11.37 -20.92 -7.47
CA ALA A 323 12.56 -20.15 -7.15
C ALA A 323 13.87 -20.97 -7.24
N GLN A 324 13.83 -22.25 -6.84
CA GLN A 324 14.96 -23.17 -7.01
C GLN A 324 15.23 -23.49 -8.48
N THR A 325 14.19 -23.65 -9.31
CA THR A 325 14.31 -23.89 -10.75
C THR A 325 14.90 -22.68 -11.47
N ASP A 326 14.44 -21.47 -11.14
CA ASP A 326 14.96 -20.22 -11.69
C ASP A 326 16.44 -20.01 -11.31
N ALA A 327 16.81 -20.29 -10.05
CA ALA A 327 18.19 -20.23 -9.59
C ALA A 327 19.10 -21.22 -10.34
N LEU A 328 18.65 -22.46 -10.54
CA LEU A 328 19.39 -23.47 -11.33
C LEU A 328 19.48 -23.08 -12.81
N SER A 329 18.44 -22.49 -13.40
CA SER A 329 18.49 -21.97 -14.77
C SER A 329 19.49 -20.82 -14.90
N GLY A 330 19.53 -19.91 -13.91
CA GLY A 330 20.51 -18.83 -13.85
C GLY A 330 21.95 -19.33 -13.77
N GLU A 331 22.22 -20.36 -12.96
CA GLU A 331 23.53 -21.01 -12.87
C GLU A 331 23.91 -21.71 -14.18
N ILE A 332 22.97 -22.43 -14.81
CA ILE A 332 23.18 -23.06 -16.12
C ILE A 332 23.54 -22.01 -17.19
N ASP A 333 22.86 -20.86 -17.22
CA ASP A 333 23.14 -19.80 -18.19
C ASP A 333 24.44 -19.04 -17.88
N PHE A 334 24.83 -18.94 -16.60
CA PHE A 334 26.15 -18.46 -16.21
C PHE A 334 27.26 -19.42 -16.70
N LEU A 335 27.13 -20.72 -16.41
CA LEU A 335 28.08 -21.75 -16.86
C LEU A 335 28.17 -21.85 -18.39
N LYS A 336 27.07 -21.68 -19.12
CA LYS A 336 27.09 -21.58 -20.60
C LYS A 336 27.91 -20.37 -21.07
N LYS A 337 27.73 -19.20 -20.45
CA LYS A 337 28.49 -17.98 -20.78
C LYS A 337 29.98 -18.14 -20.47
N GLU A 338 30.32 -18.71 -19.32
CA GLU A 338 31.71 -18.98 -18.96
C GLU A 338 32.34 -19.99 -19.92
N ASN A 339 31.64 -21.07 -20.27
CA ASN A 339 32.14 -22.07 -21.22
C ASN A 339 32.34 -21.47 -22.61
N ALA A 340 31.41 -20.63 -23.10
CA ALA A 340 31.56 -19.90 -24.36
C ALA A 340 32.78 -18.95 -24.33
N GLN A 341 33.01 -18.25 -23.21
CA GLN A 341 34.18 -17.37 -23.05
C GLN A 341 35.49 -18.16 -23.02
N ARG A 342 35.53 -19.32 -22.33
CA ARG A 342 36.69 -20.23 -22.33
C ARG A 342 36.96 -20.74 -23.75
N LEU A 343 35.92 -21.19 -24.46
CA LEU A 343 36.04 -21.70 -25.83
C LEU A 343 36.54 -20.64 -26.82
N GLN A 344 36.07 -19.39 -26.68
CA GLN A 344 36.61 -18.26 -27.44
C GLN A 344 38.09 -18.03 -27.14
N SER A 345 38.49 -18.07 -25.86
CA SER A 345 39.91 -17.89 -25.50
C SER A 345 40.82 -18.98 -26.07
N VAL A 346 40.32 -20.22 -26.19
CA VAL A 346 41.04 -21.32 -26.86
C VAL A 346 41.19 -21.03 -28.36
N SER A 347 40.12 -20.64 -29.05
CA SER A 347 40.15 -20.22 -30.46
C SER A 347 41.16 -19.09 -30.72
N ASP A 348 41.14 -18.05 -29.86
CA ASP A 348 42.10 -16.94 -29.92
C ASP A 348 43.56 -17.42 -29.74
N THR A 349 43.81 -18.44 -28.90
CA THR A 349 45.15 -19.01 -28.73
C THR A 349 45.58 -19.85 -29.94
N GLU A 350 44.68 -20.63 -30.54
CA GLU A 350 44.97 -21.37 -31.77
C GLU A 350 45.27 -20.42 -32.95
N GLN A 351 44.55 -19.30 -33.07
CA GLN A 351 44.83 -18.30 -34.11
C GLN A 351 46.19 -17.61 -33.90
N LYS A 352 46.55 -17.28 -32.65
CA LYS A 352 47.87 -16.71 -32.30
C LYS A 352 48.99 -17.70 -32.58
N LEU A 353 48.84 -18.97 -32.19
CA LEU A 353 49.83 -20.03 -32.47
C LEU A 353 49.96 -20.30 -33.97
N THR A 354 48.86 -20.32 -34.73
CA THR A 354 48.90 -20.42 -36.20
C THR A 354 49.73 -19.27 -36.81
N THR A 355 49.52 -18.05 -36.34
CA THR A 355 50.24 -16.86 -36.83
C THR A 355 51.72 -16.91 -36.46
N PHE A 356 52.04 -17.32 -35.23
CA PHE A 356 53.41 -17.47 -34.76
C PHE A 356 54.16 -18.59 -35.51
N ASN A 357 53.52 -19.74 -35.73
CA ASN A 357 54.09 -20.86 -36.48
C ASN A 357 54.35 -20.50 -37.95
N ASN A 358 53.48 -19.71 -38.59
CA ASN A 358 53.72 -19.17 -39.93
C ASN A 358 54.92 -18.22 -39.96
N SER A 359 55.08 -17.36 -38.94
CA SER A 359 56.24 -16.47 -38.81
C SER A 359 57.54 -17.27 -38.60
N LEU A 360 57.53 -18.26 -37.71
CA LEU A 360 58.68 -19.13 -37.43
C LEU A 360 59.09 -19.95 -38.66
N ARG A 361 58.13 -20.46 -39.44
CA ARG A 361 58.38 -21.06 -40.76
C ARG A 361 59.09 -20.08 -41.69
N GLY A 362 58.61 -18.83 -41.76
CA GLY A 362 59.26 -17.78 -42.55
C GLY A 362 60.71 -17.55 -42.13
N VAL A 363 61.01 -17.54 -40.83
CA VAL A 363 62.39 -17.46 -40.32
C VAL A 363 63.22 -18.67 -40.74
N ILE A 364 62.72 -19.91 -40.58
CA ILE A 364 63.43 -21.14 -40.96
C ILE A 364 63.77 -21.19 -42.46
N VAL A 365 62.82 -20.76 -43.31
CA VAL A 365 63.00 -20.66 -44.77
C VAL A 365 64.03 -19.57 -45.10
N ASN A 366 63.91 -18.38 -44.51
CA ASN A 366 64.82 -17.26 -44.76
C ASN A 366 66.26 -17.55 -44.28
N PHE A 367 66.43 -18.36 -43.23
CA PHE A 367 67.73 -18.72 -42.67
C PHE A 367 68.56 -19.59 -43.62
N ASN A 368 67.90 -20.48 -44.38
CA ASN A 368 68.57 -21.35 -45.34
C ASN A 368 67.64 -21.68 -46.54
N PRO A 369 67.45 -20.75 -47.50
CA PRO A 369 66.41 -20.88 -48.53
C PRO A 369 66.57 -22.09 -49.46
N THR A 370 67.81 -22.51 -49.72
CA THR A 370 68.12 -23.64 -50.62
C THR A 370 67.83 -25.00 -49.99
N LYS A 371 67.97 -25.12 -48.67
CA LYS A 371 67.67 -26.36 -47.91
C LYS A 371 66.22 -26.39 -47.41
N ASN A 372 65.72 -25.27 -46.91
CA ASN A 372 64.46 -25.19 -46.16
C ASN A 372 63.27 -24.68 -46.97
N GLY A 373 63.43 -24.36 -48.27
CA GLY A 373 62.32 -23.86 -49.11
C GLY A 373 61.06 -24.75 -49.16
N GLY A 374 61.21 -26.05 -48.88
CA GLY A 374 60.10 -27.01 -48.77
C GLY A 374 59.61 -27.30 -47.34
N TYR A 375 59.95 -26.48 -46.34
CA TYR A 375 59.57 -26.74 -44.94
C TYR A 375 58.05 -26.84 -44.76
N ARG A 376 57.58 -27.81 -43.97
CA ARG A 376 56.15 -28.15 -43.77
C ARG A 376 55.34 -26.91 -43.37
N GLU A 377 54.10 -26.80 -43.85
CA GLU A 377 53.18 -25.73 -43.43
C GLU A 377 52.56 -26.01 -42.04
N PRO A 378 52.22 -24.96 -41.26
CA PRO A 378 51.57 -25.15 -39.96
C PRO A 378 50.20 -25.82 -40.10
N PRO A 379 49.79 -26.69 -39.15
CA PRO A 379 48.43 -27.22 -39.12
C PRO A 379 47.39 -26.11 -38.94
N SER A 380 46.45 -26.03 -39.88
CA SER A 380 45.28 -25.14 -39.82
C SER A 380 44.00 -25.96 -39.70
N ALA A 381 42.96 -25.38 -39.10
CA ALA A 381 41.64 -25.98 -39.13
C ALA A 381 41.16 -26.11 -40.58
N SER A 382 40.66 -27.29 -40.96
CA SER A 382 40.14 -27.54 -42.29
C SER A 382 38.97 -26.58 -42.58
N ALA A 383 38.99 -25.91 -43.74
CA ALA A 383 37.97 -24.93 -44.11
C ALA A 383 36.56 -25.51 -44.35
N ASP A 384 36.41 -26.84 -44.23
CA ASP A 384 35.23 -27.62 -44.60
C ASP A 384 34.78 -28.48 -43.41
N GLY A 385 34.21 -27.83 -42.38
CA GLY A 385 33.66 -28.51 -41.20
C GLY A 385 33.58 -27.65 -39.93
N LEU A 386 32.60 -27.96 -39.07
CA LEU A 386 32.44 -27.40 -37.72
C LEU A 386 33.57 -27.91 -36.80
N ALA A 387 34.76 -27.32 -36.90
CA ALA A 387 35.88 -27.68 -36.04
C ALA A 387 35.65 -27.22 -34.59
N GLU A 388 35.76 -28.14 -33.63
CA GLU A 388 35.72 -27.80 -32.21
C GLU A 388 36.94 -26.96 -31.82
N PRO A 389 36.78 -25.78 -31.19
CA PRO A 389 37.91 -24.97 -30.75
C PRO A 389 38.79 -25.73 -29.74
N GLY A 390 40.08 -25.81 -30.02
CA GLY A 390 41.07 -26.60 -29.28
C GLY A 390 41.50 -27.89 -30.00
N ALA A 391 40.79 -28.33 -31.05
CA ALA A 391 41.13 -29.56 -31.77
C ALA A 391 42.48 -29.48 -32.52
N THR A 392 42.94 -28.28 -32.89
CA THR A 392 44.20 -28.08 -33.63
C THR A 392 45.37 -27.71 -32.71
N LEU A 393 45.09 -27.22 -31.50
CA LEU A 393 46.06 -26.73 -30.51
C LEU A 393 47.22 -27.70 -30.27
N GLY A 394 46.94 -28.99 -30.08
CA GLY A 394 47.98 -30.01 -29.88
C GLY A 394 48.94 -30.11 -31.07
N SER A 395 48.40 -30.18 -32.29
CA SER A 395 49.20 -30.23 -33.52
C SER A 395 50.00 -28.95 -33.78
N GLN A 396 49.48 -27.79 -33.36
CA GLN A 396 50.20 -26.51 -33.48
C GLN A 396 51.37 -26.41 -32.50
N ILE A 397 51.25 -26.99 -31.31
CA ILE A 397 52.34 -27.06 -30.33
C ILE A 397 53.42 -28.06 -30.81
N GLU A 398 53.03 -29.23 -31.34
CA GLU A 398 53.97 -30.20 -31.92
C GLU A 398 54.74 -29.60 -33.12
N TYR A 399 54.05 -28.85 -33.99
CA TYR A 399 54.69 -28.12 -35.08
C TYR A 399 55.67 -27.05 -34.58
N LEU A 400 55.34 -26.34 -33.49
CA LEU A 400 56.21 -25.35 -32.88
C LEU A 400 57.50 -26.00 -32.34
N GLU A 401 57.39 -27.13 -31.63
CA GLU A 401 58.53 -27.86 -31.07
C GLU A 401 59.48 -28.36 -32.17
N ALA A 402 58.94 -28.94 -33.24
CA ALA A 402 59.73 -29.35 -34.42
C ALA A 402 60.45 -28.15 -35.08
N SER A 403 59.77 -27.01 -35.16
CA SER A 403 60.29 -25.80 -35.80
C SER A 403 61.37 -25.10 -34.97
N LEU A 404 61.22 -25.02 -33.64
CA LEU A 404 62.27 -24.53 -32.76
C LEU A 404 63.51 -25.44 -32.79
N SER A 405 63.30 -26.76 -32.88
CA SER A 405 64.39 -27.74 -33.01
C SER A 405 65.17 -27.55 -34.32
N ALA A 406 64.47 -27.27 -35.44
CA ALA A 406 65.11 -26.96 -36.72
C ALA A 406 65.93 -25.66 -36.67
N VAL A 407 65.40 -24.58 -36.09
CA VAL A 407 66.16 -23.32 -35.90
C VAL A 407 67.42 -23.54 -35.07
N ARG A 408 67.32 -24.32 -33.99
CA ARG A 408 68.47 -24.63 -33.12
C ARG A 408 69.56 -25.42 -33.88
N GLN A 409 69.16 -26.41 -34.67
CA GLN A 409 70.11 -27.20 -35.47
C GLN A 409 70.87 -26.33 -36.49
N GLU A 410 70.17 -25.41 -37.17
CA GLU A 410 70.81 -24.48 -38.11
C GLU A 410 71.72 -23.45 -37.39
N GLN A 411 71.37 -22.99 -36.18
CA GLN A 411 72.27 -22.17 -35.36
C GLN A 411 73.55 -22.91 -34.93
N GLU A 412 73.44 -24.17 -34.52
CA GLU A 412 74.60 -25.00 -34.12
C GLU A 412 75.56 -25.24 -35.31
N LEU A 413 75.03 -25.37 -36.53
CA LEU A 413 75.82 -25.47 -37.77
C LEU A 413 76.56 -24.16 -38.13
N LEU A 414 75.96 -22.99 -37.91
CA LEU A 414 76.63 -21.69 -38.10
C LEU A 414 77.67 -21.38 -37.02
N GLY A 415 77.39 -21.75 -35.76
CA GLY A 415 78.35 -21.61 -34.66
C GLY A 415 79.66 -22.37 -34.89
N GLN A 416 79.58 -23.55 -35.51
CA GLN A 416 80.76 -24.36 -35.83
C GLN A 416 81.56 -23.84 -37.05
N SER A 417 80.91 -23.17 -38.00
CA SER A 417 81.53 -22.73 -39.25
C SER A 417 82.09 -21.30 -39.18
N SER A 418 81.41 -20.37 -38.48
CA SER A 418 81.84 -18.96 -38.43
C SER A 418 83.00 -18.73 -37.45
N GLY A 419 82.88 -19.21 -36.19
CA GLY A 419 83.87 -18.93 -35.15
C GLY A 419 85.26 -19.50 -35.45
N ARG A 420 85.32 -20.76 -35.92
CA ARG A 420 86.58 -21.48 -36.13
C ARG A 420 87.41 -20.96 -37.31
N LEU A 421 86.78 -20.43 -38.35
CA LEU A 421 87.48 -19.82 -39.48
C LEU A 421 87.97 -18.42 -39.10
N GLN A 422 87.12 -17.60 -38.49
CA GLN A 422 87.44 -16.20 -38.23
C GLN A 422 88.47 -16.02 -37.09
N GLU A 423 88.46 -16.87 -36.06
CA GLU A 423 89.52 -16.88 -35.03
C GLU A 423 90.86 -17.40 -35.60
N ALA A 424 90.84 -18.43 -36.45
CA ALA A 424 92.06 -18.96 -37.06
C ALA A 424 92.70 -17.97 -38.05
N GLU A 425 91.91 -17.29 -38.87
CA GLU A 425 92.38 -16.29 -39.82
C GLU A 425 92.90 -15.02 -39.12
N ALA A 426 92.19 -14.53 -38.08
CA ALA A 426 92.66 -13.42 -37.27
C ALA A 426 93.95 -13.75 -36.49
N ALA A 427 94.05 -14.95 -35.92
CA ALA A 427 95.27 -15.39 -35.23
C ALA A 427 96.46 -15.56 -36.19
N ALA A 428 96.23 -16.12 -37.39
CA ALA A 428 97.27 -16.25 -38.41
C ALA A 428 97.75 -14.88 -38.94
N ALA A 429 96.84 -13.94 -39.17
CA ALA A 429 97.19 -12.58 -39.58
C ALA A 429 97.98 -11.83 -38.49
N GLN A 430 97.58 -11.93 -37.22
CA GLN A 430 98.31 -11.33 -36.10
C GLN A 430 99.70 -11.96 -35.90
N ALA A 431 99.81 -13.30 -36.02
CA ALA A 431 101.09 -13.99 -35.91
C ALA A 431 102.06 -13.60 -37.04
N SER A 432 101.58 -13.48 -38.28
CA SER A 432 102.39 -13.06 -39.44
C SER A 432 102.94 -11.63 -39.28
N VAL A 433 102.08 -10.69 -38.87
CA VAL A 433 102.49 -9.29 -38.59
C VAL A 433 103.46 -9.22 -37.41
N ALA A 434 103.24 -10.02 -36.35
CA ALA A 434 104.14 -10.08 -35.20
C ALA A 434 105.53 -10.67 -35.57
N LEU A 435 105.60 -11.69 -36.44
CA LEU A 435 106.87 -12.17 -36.97
C LEU A 435 107.58 -11.07 -37.75
N SER A 436 106.96 -10.48 -38.77
CA SER A 436 107.63 -9.44 -39.58
C SER A 436 108.15 -8.26 -38.76
N GLN A 437 107.42 -7.85 -37.71
CA GLN A 437 107.87 -6.82 -36.76
C GLN A 437 109.02 -7.30 -35.85
N ALA A 438 109.05 -8.57 -35.45
CA ALA A 438 110.14 -9.14 -34.68
C ALA A 438 111.41 -9.28 -35.52
N GLU A 439 111.29 -9.66 -36.80
CA GLU A 439 112.41 -9.84 -37.73
C GLU A 439 113.12 -8.50 -37.96
N SER A 440 112.37 -7.47 -38.42
CA SER A 440 112.91 -6.13 -38.63
C SER A 440 113.50 -5.50 -37.36
N ARG A 441 112.97 -5.86 -36.17
CA ARG A 441 113.51 -5.40 -34.89
C ARG A 441 114.80 -6.12 -34.50
N ILE A 442 114.92 -7.41 -34.79
CA ILE A 442 116.15 -8.19 -34.54
C ILE A 442 117.24 -7.80 -35.53
N GLU A 443 116.91 -7.65 -36.81
CA GLU A 443 117.79 -7.09 -37.84
C GLU A 443 118.32 -5.71 -37.43
N GLY A 444 117.44 -4.79 -37.00
CA GLY A 444 117.83 -3.46 -36.52
C GLY A 444 118.69 -3.48 -35.24
N LEU A 445 118.41 -4.38 -34.30
CA LEU A 445 119.25 -4.58 -33.11
C LEU A 445 120.61 -5.19 -33.47
N ASN A 446 120.64 -6.13 -34.41
CA ASN A 446 121.86 -6.75 -34.91
C ASN A 446 122.74 -5.72 -35.61
N GLN A 447 122.16 -4.86 -36.44
CA GLN A 447 122.91 -3.78 -37.10
C GLN A 447 123.47 -2.78 -36.08
N GLN A 448 122.70 -2.37 -35.07
CA GLN A 448 123.20 -1.51 -33.99
C GLN A 448 124.33 -2.17 -33.19
N LEU A 449 124.18 -3.46 -32.87
CA LEU A 449 125.21 -4.23 -32.18
C LEU A 449 126.47 -4.39 -33.04
N ARG A 450 126.30 -4.56 -34.36
CA ARG A 450 127.40 -4.59 -35.33
C ARG A 450 128.12 -3.26 -35.36
N ASP A 451 127.42 -2.14 -35.46
CA ASP A 451 128.05 -0.82 -35.54
C ASP A 451 128.86 -0.50 -34.27
N ILE A 452 128.39 -0.96 -33.10
CA ILE A 452 129.14 -0.92 -31.83
C ILE A 452 130.37 -1.84 -31.87
N LEU A 453 130.25 -3.07 -32.36
CA LEU A 453 131.36 -4.03 -32.42
C LEU A 453 132.41 -3.66 -33.48
N VAL A 454 132.00 -3.10 -34.62
CA VAL A 454 132.89 -2.57 -35.68
C VAL A 454 133.72 -1.37 -35.17
N ALA A 455 133.19 -0.59 -34.21
CA ALA A 455 133.95 0.46 -33.55
C ALA A 455 135.05 -0.08 -32.59
N VAL A 456 135.02 -1.38 -32.24
CA VAL A 456 136.00 -2.07 -31.39
C VAL A 456 136.93 -2.97 -32.22
N ASP A 457 136.39 -3.72 -33.18
CA ASP A 457 137.11 -4.50 -34.20
C ASP A 457 136.57 -4.15 -35.60
N PRO A 458 137.30 -3.36 -36.41
CA PRO A 458 136.90 -2.97 -37.77
C PRO A 458 136.69 -4.14 -38.74
N SER A 459 137.06 -5.36 -38.38
CA SER A 459 136.97 -6.59 -39.18
C SER A 459 135.65 -7.35 -38.98
N TYR A 460 134.76 -6.88 -38.10
CA TYR A 460 133.62 -7.66 -37.63
C TYR A 460 132.57 -7.96 -38.73
N PRO A 461 132.09 -9.21 -38.86
CA PRO A 461 131.24 -9.65 -39.98
C PRO A 461 129.90 -8.92 -40.09
N GLU A 462 129.39 -8.85 -41.32
CA GLU A 462 128.06 -8.29 -41.64
C GLU A 462 126.91 -9.12 -41.10
N VAL A 463 125.76 -8.45 -40.87
CA VAL A 463 124.51 -9.09 -40.44
C VAL A 463 123.93 -9.85 -41.65
N PRO A 464 123.47 -11.11 -41.52
CA PRO A 464 122.84 -11.83 -42.61
C PRO A 464 121.46 -11.27 -43.00
N ASP A 465 121.22 -11.14 -44.31
CA ASP A 465 119.91 -10.78 -44.91
C ASP A 465 118.90 -11.96 -44.93
N SER A 466 119.30 -13.15 -44.44
CA SER A 466 118.44 -14.33 -44.34
C SER A 466 117.80 -14.47 -42.96
N GLY A 467 116.67 -15.19 -42.90
CA GLY A 467 115.69 -15.07 -41.82
C GLY A 467 116.16 -15.47 -40.41
N PHE A 468 115.27 -15.23 -39.44
CA PHE A 468 115.47 -15.35 -37.99
C PHE A 468 116.60 -16.25 -37.47
N ASP A 469 116.68 -17.52 -37.87
CA ASP A 469 117.67 -18.45 -37.34
C ASP A 469 119.10 -17.95 -37.60
N ASP A 470 119.41 -17.47 -38.81
CA ASP A 470 120.74 -16.93 -39.16
C ASP A 470 121.02 -15.61 -38.41
N GLN A 471 120.00 -14.76 -38.22
CA GLN A 471 120.10 -13.51 -37.46
C GLN A 471 120.34 -13.76 -35.97
N PHE A 472 119.70 -14.78 -35.38
CA PHE A 472 119.93 -15.17 -33.98
C PHE A 472 121.30 -15.80 -33.79
N ASP A 473 121.74 -16.63 -34.73
CA ASP A 473 123.07 -17.25 -34.70
C ASP A 473 124.18 -16.19 -34.81
N TRP A 474 123.96 -15.14 -35.58
CA TRP A 474 124.85 -13.96 -35.62
C TRP A 474 124.80 -13.18 -34.29
N LEU A 475 123.59 -12.90 -33.77
CA LEU A 475 123.38 -12.14 -32.53
C LEU A 475 124.03 -12.81 -31.31
N GLN A 476 123.91 -14.13 -31.19
CA GLN A 476 124.44 -14.88 -30.04
C GLN A 476 125.97 -14.85 -30.00
N ARG A 477 126.63 -14.82 -31.17
CA ARG A 477 128.08 -14.60 -31.29
C ARG A 477 128.45 -13.17 -30.89
N ALA A 478 127.71 -12.19 -31.37
CA ALA A 478 127.93 -10.76 -31.08
C ALA A 478 127.71 -10.39 -29.59
N LEU A 479 126.64 -10.88 -28.96
CA LEU A 479 126.36 -10.64 -27.53
C LEU A 479 127.42 -11.27 -26.61
N SER A 480 128.03 -12.39 -27.00
CA SER A 480 129.12 -13.00 -26.24
C SER A 480 130.36 -12.10 -26.18
N VAL A 481 130.58 -11.26 -27.20
CA VAL A 481 131.66 -10.25 -27.22
C VAL A 481 131.29 -9.04 -26.34
N VAL A 482 130.02 -8.60 -26.37
CA VAL A 482 129.57 -7.44 -25.58
C VAL A 482 129.43 -7.73 -24.08
N ASP A 483 129.05 -8.94 -23.67
CA ASP A 483 128.97 -9.31 -22.25
C ASP A 483 130.35 -9.23 -21.55
N GLU A 484 131.43 -9.57 -22.26
CA GLU A 484 132.80 -9.42 -21.77
C GLU A 484 133.24 -7.94 -21.65
N GLU A 485 132.67 -7.02 -22.42
CA GLU A 485 132.92 -5.58 -22.26
C GLU A 485 131.99 -4.91 -21.22
N MET A 486 130.73 -5.31 -21.13
CA MET A 486 129.75 -4.76 -20.17
C MET A 486 130.09 -5.10 -18.71
N LYS A 487 130.72 -6.26 -18.45
CA LYS A 487 131.28 -6.60 -17.12
C LYS A 487 132.34 -5.61 -16.64
N LYS A 488 132.93 -4.78 -17.52
CA LYS A 488 133.96 -3.79 -17.17
C LYS A 488 133.39 -2.42 -16.77
N THR A 489 132.12 -2.11 -17.05
CA THR A 489 131.61 -0.72 -17.02
C THR A 489 130.44 -0.46 -16.04
N ALA A 490 129.76 -1.50 -15.55
CA ALA A 490 128.51 -1.35 -14.78
C ALA A 490 128.68 -1.13 -13.24
N ILE A 491 129.35 -0.05 -12.81
CA ILE A 491 129.38 0.37 -11.38
C ILE A 491 129.11 1.90 -11.24
N LYS A 492 128.05 2.26 -10.50
CA LYS A 492 127.49 3.62 -10.18
C LYS A 492 126.43 4.16 -11.18
N SER A 493 125.38 4.90 -10.80
CA SER A 493 124.83 5.27 -9.46
C SER A 493 123.44 5.96 -9.57
N THR A 494 122.69 6.03 -8.45
CA THR A 494 121.33 6.63 -8.29
C THR A 494 121.31 7.93 -7.45
N VAL A 495 120.35 8.86 -7.68
CA VAL A 495 119.90 9.90 -6.71
C VAL A 495 118.41 10.31 -6.95
N LYS A 496 117.65 10.59 -5.89
CA LYS A 496 116.33 11.30 -5.87
C LYS A 496 116.26 12.21 -4.64
N LYS A 497 115.80 13.48 -4.76
CA LYS A 497 115.46 14.36 -3.61
C LYS A 497 114.74 15.69 -3.99
N GLN A 498 113.58 15.63 -4.67
CA GLN A 498 112.91 16.85 -5.18
C GLN A 498 111.37 16.88 -4.99
N ASP A 499 110.78 15.83 -4.42
CA ASP A 499 109.32 15.61 -4.48
C ASP A 499 108.54 16.29 -3.30
N ASP A 500 109.19 16.65 -2.19
CA ASP A 500 108.50 17.03 -0.93
C ASP A 500 107.96 18.49 -0.89
N GLU A 501 108.71 19.47 -1.39
CA GLU A 501 108.33 20.91 -1.31
C GLU A 501 107.09 21.25 -2.16
N GLN A 502 106.82 20.46 -3.21
CA GLN A 502 105.72 20.71 -4.14
C GLN A 502 104.35 20.36 -3.55
N VAL A 503 104.30 19.50 -2.52
CA VAL A 503 103.07 19.02 -1.89
C VAL A 503 102.44 20.08 -0.98
N GLU A 504 103.24 20.84 -0.24
CA GLU A 504 102.74 21.79 0.77
C GLU A 504 102.04 23.01 0.14
N ALA A 505 102.57 23.52 -0.99
CA ALA A 505 101.98 24.64 -1.71
C ALA A 505 100.55 24.34 -2.22
N VAL A 506 100.27 23.09 -2.62
CA VAL A 506 98.95 22.68 -3.13
C VAL A 506 97.89 22.68 -2.03
N LEU A 507 98.26 22.30 -0.80
CA LEU A 507 97.33 22.19 0.32
C LEU A 507 96.81 23.55 0.80
N MET A 508 97.66 24.58 0.78
CA MET A 508 97.24 25.96 1.10
C MET A 508 96.22 26.51 0.10
N GLY A 509 96.43 26.32 -1.21
CA GLY A 509 95.51 26.79 -2.24
C GLY A 509 94.13 26.14 -2.16
N LEU A 510 94.06 24.86 -1.79
CA LEU A 510 92.79 24.16 -1.59
C LEU A 510 91.98 24.71 -0.40
N TRP A 511 92.63 25.17 0.67
CA TRP A 511 91.94 25.79 1.81
C TRP A 511 91.27 27.12 1.44
N GLU A 512 91.96 27.97 0.68
CA GLU A 512 91.44 29.27 0.25
C GLU A 512 90.21 29.11 -0.67
N ILE A 513 90.25 28.14 -1.59
CA ILE A 513 89.11 27.79 -2.46
C ILE A 513 87.90 27.32 -1.63
N ILE A 514 88.13 26.52 -0.57
CA ILE A 514 87.06 26.05 0.31
C ILE A 514 86.41 27.23 1.07
N GLN A 515 87.21 28.10 1.69
CA GLN A 515 86.69 29.24 2.47
C GLN A 515 85.94 30.26 1.60
N THR A 516 86.49 30.61 0.43
CA THR A 516 85.81 31.52 -0.53
C THR A 516 84.51 30.90 -1.08
N GLY A 517 84.49 29.58 -1.31
CA GLY A 517 83.29 28.83 -1.67
C GLY A 517 82.17 28.99 -0.63
N PHE A 518 82.45 28.75 0.66
CA PHE A 518 81.47 28.91 1.74
C PHE A 518 80.90 30.33 1.86
N ALA A 519 81.76 31.35 1.77
CA ALA A 519 81.34 32.75 1.83
C ALA A 519 80.35 33.09 0.68
N SER A 520 80.58 32.55 -0.53
CA SER A 520 79.67 32.73 -1.67
C SER A 520 78.31 32.06 -1.47
N ILE A 521 78.28 30.86 -0.87
CA ILE A 521 77.06 30.09 -0.60
C ILE A 521 76.21 30.79 0.47
N GLN A 522 76.83 31.29 1.54
CA GLN A 522 76.12 32.04 2.59
C GLN A 522 75.47 33.31 2.04
N LYS A 523 76.20 34.06 1.20
CA LYS A 523 75.65 35.22 0.49
C LYS A 523 74.45 34.83 -0.39
N GLN A 524 74.56 33.77 -1.18
CA GLN A 524 73.47 33.31 -2.05
C GLN A 524 72.24 32.84 -1.25
N LYS A 525 72.42 32.19 -0.08
CA LYS A 525 71.31 31.85 0.84
C LYS A 525 70.63 33.12 1.36
N ALA A 526 71.40 34.11 1.82
CA ALA A 526 70.87 35.39 2.30
C ALA A 526 70.06 36.14 1.22
N ASP A 527 70.58 36.21 -0.01
CA ASP A 527 69.89 36.84 -1.15
C ASP A 527 68.57 36.11 -1.51
N ARG A 528 68.53 34.77 -1.40
CA ARG A 528 67.30 33.97 -1.59
C ARG A 528 66.27 34.19 -0.47
N ARG A 529 66.69 34.34 0.79
CA ARG A 529 65.79 34.69 1.90
C ARG A 529 65.18 36.08 1.67
N ARG A 530 66.02 37.07 1.34
CA ARG A 530 65.59 38.45 1.03
C ARG A 530 64.58 38.51 -0.12
N THR A 531 64.84 37.82 -1.23
CA THR A 531 63.93 37.82 -2.39
C THR A 531 62.61 37.10 -2.15
N ARG A 532 62.54 36.12 -1.22
CA ARG A 532 61.26 35.54 -0.79
C ARG A 532 60.45 36.47 0.13
N LEU A 533 61.11 37.20 1.04
CA LEU A 533 60.46 38.27 1.82
C LEU A 533 59.86 39.34 0.90
N GLU A 534 60.60 39.77 -0.13
CA GLU A 534 60.13 40.74 -1.13
C GLU A 534 58.93 40.20 -1.97
N GLN A 535 58.69 38.89 -1.99
CA GLN A 535 57.54 38.25 -2.66
C GLN A 535 56.34 37.98 -1.72
N GLY A 536 56.39 38.41 -0.46
CA GLY A 536 55.24 38.35 0.47
C GLY A 536 54.91 36.96 1.01
N VAL A 537 55.80 35.98 0.85
CA VAL A 537 55.69 34.67 1.51
C VAL A 537 56.30 34.78 2.91
N SER A 538 55.51 34.55 3.95
CA SER A 538 55.96 34.63 5.35
C SER A 538 57.10 33.65 5.65
N GLU A 539 57.94 34.01 6.62
CA GLU A 539 59.01 33.15 7.13
C GLU A 539 58.41 31.90 7.78
N ASN A 540 58.57 30.74 7.12
CA ASN A 540 58.46 29.46 7.81
C ASN A 540 59.79 29.16 8.49
N ASP A 541 59.74 28.78 9.77
CA ASP A 541 60.92 28.47 10.60
C ASP A 541 61.81 27.32 10.06
N ASP A 542 61.31 26.54 9.09
CA ASP A 542 61.98 25.36 8.53
C ASP A 542 63.24 25.64 7.67
N ASP A 543 63.49 26.88 7.22
CA ASP A 543 64.70 27.22 6.42
C ASP A 543 65.93 27.53 7.31
N MET A 544 65.79 27.42 8.64
CA MET A 544 66.88 27.51 9.62
C MET A 544 67.61 26.17 9.76
N SER A 545 68.18 25.68 8.66
CA SER A 545 69.12 24.54 8.68
C SER A 545 70.28 24.86 9.63
N GLY A 546 70.56 24.00 10.62
CA GLY A 546 71.62 24.17 11.64
C GLY A 546 73.08 24.10 11.14
N ASP A 547 73.31 24.55 9.90
CA ASP A 547 74.56 24.49 9.14
C ASP A 547 75.37 25.80 9.25
N GLU A 548 74.94 26.77 10.08
CA GLU A 548 75.66 28.03 10.35
C GLU A 548 76.85 27.87 11.32
N ALA A 549 77.26 26.64 11.64
CA ALA A 549 78.38 26.34 12.54
C ALA A 549 79.79 26.52 11.93
N VAL A 550 79.89 26.97 10.67
CA VAL A 550 81.16 27.08 9.94
C VAL A 550 81.69 28.52 9.96
N ASP A 551 82.70 28.78 10.79
CA ASP A 551 83.44 30.04 10.77
C ASP A 551 84.21 30.18 9.44
N THR A 552 83.97 31.30 8.74
CA THR A 552 84.61 31.66 7.47
C THR A 552 85.89 32.49 7.66
N SER A 553 86.26 32.82 8.90
CA SER A 553 87.44 33.62 9.25
C SER A 553 88.64 32.83 9.79
N GLU A 554 88.52 31.50 9.86
CA GLU A 554 89.54 30.60 10.41
C GLU A 554 90.84 30.55 9.55
N PRO A 555 92.04 30.72 10.16
CA PRO A 555 93.34 30.67 9.46
C PRO A 555 93.76 29.24 9.09
N TYR A 556 94.63 29.11 8.08
CA TYR A 556 95.09 27.81 7.60
C TYR A 556 95.88 27.02 8.65
N SER A 557 95.49 25.76 8.85
CA SER A 557 96.31 24.72 9.44
C SER A 557 95.93 23.35 8.86
N LEU A 558 96.86 22.39 8.86
CA LEU A 558 96.58 21.02 8.41
C LEU A 558 95.42 20.36 9.18
N SER A 559 95.29 20.66 10.48
CA SER A 559 94.20 20.14 11.32
C SER A 559 92.84 20.75 10.94
N ALA A 560 92.79 22.07 10.74
CA ALA A 560 91.57 22.77 10.32
C ALA A 560 91.14 22.31 8.91
N PHE A 561 92.09 22.23 7.97
CA PHE A 561 91.88 21.72 6.62
C PHE A 561 91.31 20.29 6.64
N SER A 562 91.96 19.37 7.39
CA SER A 562 91.50 17.98 7.50
C SER A 562 90.08 17.88 8.08
N THR A 563 89.79 18.63 9.15
CA THR A 563 88.47 18.66 9.79
C THR A 563 87.39 19.18 8.84
N LYS A 564 87.68 20.25 8.08
CA LYS A 564 86.73 20.86 7.13
C LYS A 564 86.49 19.97 5.91
N VAL A 565 87.50 19.23 5.44
CA VAL A 565 87.37 18.21 4.39
C VAL A 565 86.55 17.01 4.87
N GLN A 566 86.75 16.53 6.10
CA GLN A 566 85.94 15.46 6.68
C GLN A 566 84.46 15.88 6.83
N TRP A 567 84.22 17.10 7.31
CA TRP A 567 82.87 17.67 7.40
C TRP A 567 82.20 17.76 6.02
N LEU A 568 82.89 18.33 5.03
CA LEU A 568 82.41 18.41 3.63
C LEU A 568 82.11 17.03 3.04
N TYR A 569 82.94 16.03 3.32
CA TYR A 569 82.72 14.65 2.88
C TYR A 569 81.45 14.05 3.50
N SER A 570 81.23 14.26 4.80
CA SER A 570 80.02 13.79 5.48
C SER A 570 78.75 14.44 4.91
N GLN A 571 78.78 15.76 4.69
CA GLN A 571 77.66 16.53 4.13
C GLN A 571 77.38 16.16 2.68
N ALA A 572 78.42 15.98 1.84
CA ALA A 572 78.28 15.51 0.47
C ALA A 572 77.68 14.09 0.39
N THR A 573 78.02 13.22 1.35
CA THR A 573 77.48 11.86 1.43
C THR A 573 76.01 11.87 1.86
N SER A 574 75.66 12.65 2.89
CA SER A 574 74.27 12.88 3.33
C SER A 574 73.40 13.44 2.20
N LEU A 575 73.86 14.49 1.51
CA LEU A 575 73.14 15.08 0.37
C LEU A 575 73.00 14.12 -0.81
N LYS A 576 73.96 13.22 -1.04
CA LYS A 576 73.87 12.15 -2.05
C LYS A 576 72.78 11.14 -1.69
N GLU A 577 72.68 10.76 -0.42
CA GLU A 577 71.62 9.86 0.07
C GLU A 577 70.24 10.53 0.01
N GLN A 578 70.10 11.75 0.53
CA GLN A 578 68.87 12.54 0.42
C GLN A 578 68.43 12.72 -1.04
N LYS A 579 69.35 13.02 -1.97
CA LYS A 579 69.08 13.08 -3.42
C LYS A 579 68.55 11.76 -3.98
N SER A 580 68.98 10.62 -3.45
CA SER A 580 68.48 9.30 -3.85
C SER A 580 67.05 9.04 -3.34
N VAL A 581 66.75 9.46 -2.10
CA VAL A 581 65.42 9.39 -1.49
C VAL A 581 64.44 10.33 -2.22
N LEU A 582 64.82 11.58 -2.43
CA LEU A 582 64.04 12.56 -3.21
C LEU A 582 63.79 12.08 -4.64
N LYS A 583 64.77 11.48 -5.32
CA LYS A 583 64.54 10.85 -6.64
C LYS A 583 63.52 9.72 -6.57
N ARG A 584 63.54 8.88 -5.53
CA ARG A 584 62.55 7.80 -5.32
C ARG A 584 61.16 8.37 -5.04
N GLN A 585 61.04 9.38 -4.18
CA GLN A 585 59.78 10.06 -3.89
C GLN A 585 59.21 10.76 -5.12
N ILE A 586 60.02 11.52 -5.88
CA ILE A 586 59.56 12.16 -7.13
C ILE A 586 59.12 11.11 -8.15
N LYS A 587 59.81 9.96 -8.25
CA LYS A 587 59.38 8.86 -9.11
C LYS A 587 58.04 8.26 -8.64
N GLN A 588 57.87 8.01 -7.34
CA GLN A 588 56.62 7.53 -6.75
C GLN A 588 55.47 8.54 -6.95
N GLN A 589 55.70 9.84 -6.75
CA GLN A 589 54.70 10.88 -6.95
C GLN A 589 54.25 10.96 -8.43
N ARG A 590 55.20 10.83 -9.37
CA ARG A 590 54.90 10.77 -10.81
C ARG A 590 54.16 9.48 -11.19
N GLU A 591 54.53 8.34 -10.62
CA GLU A 591 53.82 7.07 -10.84
C GLU A 591 52.41 7.07 -10.23
N LEU A 592 52.21 7.73 -9.08
CA LEU A 592 50.89 7.89 -8.46
C LEU A 592 50.00 8.85 -9.26
N ASN A 593 50.53 10.01 -9.69
CA ASN A 593 49.78 10.94 -10.53
C ASN A 593 49.44 10.30 -11.89
N ASN A 594 50.40 9.68 -12.58
CA ASN A 594 50.14 9.02 -13.87
C ASN A 594 49.10 7.88 -13.75
N LYS A 595 49.08 7.13 -12.64
CA LYS A 595 48.05 6.10 -12.38
C LYS A 595 46.69 6.72 -12.08
N SER A 596 46.65 7.82 -11.33
CA SER A 596 45.39 8.53 -11.05
C SER A 596 44.80 9.14 -12.31
N ASP A 597 45.63 9.68 -13.20
CA ASP A 597 45.17 10.30 -14.44
C ASP A 597 44.81 9.25 -15.50
N SER A 598 45.56 8.15 -15.64
CA SER A 598 45.16 7.05 -16.52
C SER A 598 43.83 6.41 -16.10
N GLN A 599 43.56 6.28 -14.80
CA GLN A 599 42.28 5.79 -14.28
C GLN A 599 41.13 6.76 -14.55
N LYS A 600 41.35 8.07 -14.45
CA LYS A 600 40.34 9.08 -14.84
C LYS A 600 40.09 9.05 -16.35
N ASP A 601 41.11 8.88 -17.17
CA ASP A 601 40.97 8.81 -18.64
C ASP A 601 40.22 7.53 -19.07
N GLU A 602 40.46 6.40 -18.40
CA GLU A 602 39.68 5.16 -18.59
C GLU A 602 38.22 5.33 -18.13
N GLU A 603 37.97 5.98 -16.99
CA GLU A 603 36.60 6.26 -16.54
C GLU A 603 35.88 7.25 -17.48
N LEU A 604 36.55 8.31 -17.93
CA LEU A 604 36.00 9.26 -18.91
C LEU A 604 35.68 8.58 -20.25
N ARG A 605 36.54 7.67 -20.73
CA ARG A 605 36.22 6.83 -21.89
C ARG A 605 35.01 5.94 -21.64
N ALA A 606 34.95 5.24 -20.51
CA ALA A 606 33.80 4.39 -20.19
C ALA A 606 32.49 5.20 -20.08
N LYS A 607 32.52 6.44 -19.58
CA LYS A 607 31.37 7.36 -19.58
C LYS A 607 31.02 7.86 -20.97
N GLN A 608 32.00 8.15 -21.81
CA GLN A 608 31.78 8.53 -23.21
C GLN A 608 31.14 7.39 -24.00
N ASP A 609 31.67 6.17 -23.88
CA ASP A 609 31.11 4.96 -24.50
C ASP A 609 29.68 4.68 -24.01
N GLN A 610 29.39 4.88 -22.72
CA GLN A 610 28.03 4.80 -22.17
C GLN A 610 27.09 5.86 -22.77
N LEU A 611 27.54 7.10 -22.93
CA LEU A 611 26.74 8.16 -23.57
C LEU A 611 26.47 7.87 -25.04
N ASP A 612 27.45 7.36 -25.78
CA ASP A 612 27.28 7.07 -27.21
C ASP A 612 26.45 5.79 -27.43
N GLN A 613 26.53 4.80 -26.53
CA GLN A 613 25.58 3.67 -26.49
C GLN A 613 24.15 4.12 -26.20
N LEU A 614 23.94 5.02 -25.24
CA LEU A 614 22.61 5.57 -24.93
C LEU A 614 22.04 6.40 -26.10
N ARG A 615 22.87 7.21 -26.77
CA ARG A 615 22.49 7.93 -27.99
C ARG A 615 22.11 6.97 -29.12
N ALA A 616 22.89 5.91 -29.34
CA ALA A 616 22.58 4.90 -30.35
C ALA A 616 21.28 4.13 -30.03
N ALA A 617 21.01 3.84 -28.76
CA ALA A 617 19.75 3.23 -28.32
C ALA A 617 18.56 4.19 -28.51
N GLN A 618 18.72 5.47 -28.18
CA GLN A 618 17.70 6.50 -28.41
C GLN A 618 17.39 6.66 -29.91
N MET A 619 18.42 6.75 -30.77
CA MET A 619 18.24 6.83 -32.22
C MET A 619 17.44 5.63 -32.76
N ARG A 620 17.75 4.40 -32.33
CA ARG A 620 16.99 3.21 -32.74
C ARG A 620 15.53 3.27 -32.28
N ALA A 621 15.27 3.70 -31.05
CA ALA A 621 13.90 3.84 -30.55
C ALA A 621 13.11 4.94 -31.30
N GLU A 622 13.79 6.01 -31.74
CA GLU A 622 13.20 7.05 -32.58
C GLU A 622 12.92 6.54 -34.01
N GLU A 623 13.84 5.76 -34.60
CA GLU A 623 13.66 5.09 -35.90
C GLU A 623 12.51 4.06 -35.88
N GLU A 624 12.45 3.19 -34.87
CA GLU A 624 11.35 2.23 -34.67
C GLU A 624 10.00 2.92 -34.53
N LYS A 625 9.94 4.03 -33.79
CA LYS A 625 8.72 4.84 -33.64
C LYS A 625 8.30 5.51 -34.95
N ILE A 626 9.25 5.97 -35.77
CA ILE A 626 8.95 6.53 -37.09
C ILE A 626 8.37 5.43 -38.00
N LEU A 627 8.97 4.22 -38.00
CA LEU A 627 8.47 3.08 -38.77
C LEU A 627 7.08 2.62 -38.32
N GLU A 628 6.81 2.60 -37.02
CA GLU A 628 5.46 2.31 -36.51
C GLU A 628 4.46 3.38 -36.99
N LEU A 629 4.81 4.67 -36.89
CA LEU A 629 3.94 5.76 -37.35
C LEU A 629 3.65 5.68 -38.86
N THR A 630 4.63 5.35 -39.69
CA THR A 630 4.40 5.16 -41.14
C THR A 630 3.49 3.96 -41.40
N LEU A 631 3.69 2.83 -40.72
CA LEU A 631 2.82 1.66 -40.86
C LEU A 631 1.38 1.95 -40.40
N LYS A 632 1.19 2.75 -39.35
CA LYS A 632 -0.13 3.20 -38.89
C LYS A 632 -0.78 4.17 -39.88
N GLN A 633 0.00 5.04 -40.52
CA GLN A 633 -0.51 5.93 -41.58
C GLN A 633 -0.97 5.12 -42.80
N ASP A 634 -0.16 4.16 -43.28
CA ASP A 634 -0.53 3.27 -44.37
C ASP A 634 -1.80 2.46 -44.06
N GLN A 635 -1.95 1.97 -42.82
CA GLN A 635 -3.17 1.29 -42.37
C GLN A 635 -4.41 2.21 -42.38
N LEU A 636 -4.26 3.50 -42.01
CA LEU A 636 -5.35 4.46 -42.08
C LEU A 636 -5.74 4.80 -43.52
N ASP A 637 -4.78 4.92 -44.42
CA ASP A 637 -5.05 5.24 -45.83
C ASP A 637 -5.64 4.03 -46.58
N GLN A 638 -5.25 2.80 -46.22
CA GLN A 638 -5.94 1.58 -46.68
C GLN A 638 -7.41 1.53 -46.21
N LEU A 639 -7.67 1.84 -44.93
CA LEU A 639 -9.05 1.89 -44.40
C LEU A 639 -9.89 2.99 -45.07
N ARG A 640 -9.28 4.15 -45.39
CA ARG A 640 -9.94 5.22 -46.16
C ARG A 640 -10.32 4.77 -47.56
N SER A 641 -9.41 4.11 -48.29
CA SER A 641 -9.69 3.61 -49.64
C SER A 641 -10.75 2.51 -49.65
N LEU A 642 -10.83 1.68 -48.61
CA LEU A 642 -11.91 0.69 -48.47
C LEU A 642 -13.26 1.36 -48.17
N LEU A 643 -13.27 2.42 -47.35
CA LEU A 643 -14.49 3.19 -47.08
C LEU A 643 -15.00 3.89 -48.34
N GLU A 644 -14.12 4.58 -49.07
CA GLU A 644 -14.42 5.28 -50.33
C GLU A 644 -15.05 4.31 -51.36
N ARG A 645 -14.48 3.12 -51.56
CA ARG A 645 -15.08 2.08 -52.42
C ARG A 645 -16.46 1.64 -51.95
N SER A 646 -16.67 1.50 -50.64
CA SER A 646 -17.99 1.14 -50.11
C SER A 646 -19.03 2.25 -50.31
N GLU A 647 -18.61 3.52 -50.27
CA GLU A 647 -19.46 4.67 -50.56
C GLU A 647 -19.78 4.76 -52.07
N GLU A 648 -18.83 4.45 -52.95
CA GLU A 648 -19.05 4.30 -54.40
C GLU A 648 -20.02 3.14 -54.73
N GLU A 649 -19.85 1.96 -54.13
CA GLU A 649 -20.76 0.82 -54.30
C GLU A 649 -22.19 1.13 -53.80
N VAL A 650 -22.32 1.87 -52.68
CA VAL A 650 -23.61 2.35 -52.18
C VAL A 650 -24.22 3.38 -53.15
N ALA A 651 -23.43 4.32 -53.69
CA ALA A 651 -23.92 5.28 -54.67
C ALA A 651 -24.41 4.59 -55.98
N GLU A 652 -23.65 3.63 -56.50
CA GLU A 652 -24.04 2.85 -57.68
C GLU A 652 -25.31 2.03 -57.44
N THR A 653 -25.45 1.39 -56.27
CA THR A 653 -26.65 0.60 -55.95
C THR A 653 -27.88 1.49 -55.76
N GLN A 654 -27.72 2.67 -55.18
CA GLN A 654 -28.75 3.70 -55.08
C GLN A 654 -29.23 4.17 -56.47
N GLU A 655 -28.30 4.42 -57.41
CA GLU A 655 -28.65 4.81 -58.79
C GLU A 655 -29.38 3.69 -59.54
N LYS A 656 -28.86 2.45 -59.44
CA LYS A 656 -29.49 1.25 -60.05
C LYS A 656 -30.91 1.03 -59.51
N LEU A 657 -31.15 1.28 -58.22
CA LEU A 657 -32.48 1.18 -57.61
C LEU A 657 -33.45 2.24 -58.17
N VAL A 658 -33.02 3.51 -58.25
CA VAL A 658 -33.84 4.61 -58.81
C VAL A 658 -34.17 4.36 -60.29
N LYS A 659 -33.24 3.78 -61.05
CA LYS A 659 -33.47 3.38 -62.44
C LYS A 659 -34.48 2.23 -62.55
N ALA A 660 -34.32 1.18 -61.75
CA ALA A 660 -35.24 0.04 -61.73
C ALA A 660 -36.68 0.44 -61.33
N GLN A 661 -36.85 1.41 -60.42
CA GLN A 661 -38.17 1.95 -60.06
C GLN A 661 -38.86 2.66 -61.24
N LYS A 662 -38.14 3.49 -62.01
CA LYS A 662 -38.68 4.12 -63.23
C LYS A 662 -39.02 3.11 -64.34
N GLU A 663 -38.22 2.06 -64.48
CA GLU A 663 -38.47 0.98 -65.45
C GLU A 663 -39.69 0.13 -65.04
N ALA A 664 -39.93 -0.07 -63.74
CA ALA A 664 -41.12 -0.75 -63.22
C ALA A 664 -42.42 0.06 -63.43
N GLU A 665 -42.40 1.38 -63.18
CA GLU A 665 -43.57 2.26 -63.44
C GLU A 665 -43.97 2.26 -64.92
N THR A 666 -42.99 2.41 -65.83
CA THR A 666 -43.24 2.41 -67.28
C THR A 666 -43.69 1.03 -67.81
N ALA A 667 -43.17 -0.07 -67.25
CA ALA A 667 -43.64 -1.41 -67.56
C ALA A 667 -45.07 -1.70 -67.06
N SER A 668 -45.49 -1.12 -65.93
CA SER A 668 -46.85 -1.26 -65.41
C SER A 668 -47.89 -0.58 -66.30
N ILE A 669 -47.61 0.65 -66.74
CA ILE A 669 -48.46 1.42 -67.66
C ILE A 669 -48.63 0.69 -69.01
N THR A 670 -47.58 0.01 -69.49
CA THR A 670 -47.60 -0.69 -70.79
C THR A 670 -48.31 -2.05 -70.75
N ARG A 671 -48.32 -2.74 -69.59
CA ARG A 671 -48.94 -4.08 -69.44
C ARG A 671 -50.47 -4.06 -69.39
N MET A 672 -51.09 -2.92 -69.08
CA MET A 672 -52.56 -2.78 -69.11
C MET A 672 -53.15 -2.65 -70.53
N ALA A 673 -52.32 -2.48 -71.57
CA ALA A 673 -52.78 -2.07 -72.90
C ALA A 673 -52.94 -3.20 -73.94
N ASN A 674 -52.24 -4.34 -73.81
CA ASN A 674 -52.06 -5.28 -74.93
C ASN A 674 -52.17 -6.78 -74.53
N GLN A 675 -53.27 -7.19 -73.90
CA GLN A 675 -53.63 -8.61 -73.78
C GLN A 675 -54.88 -8.94 -74.62
N SER A 676 -54.71 -9.12 -75.93
CA SER A 676 -55.73 -9.69 -76.81
C SER A 676 -55.13 -10.50 -77.97
N SER A 677 -55.52 -11.78 -78.06
CA SER A 677 -55.19 -12.80 -79.09
C SER A 677 -53.69 -13.17 -79.28
N ALA A 678 -53.21 -14.40 -79.07
CA ALA A 678 -53.62 -15.76 -79.52
C ALA A 678 -53.28 -16.07 -81.00
N ALA A 679 -52.89 -17.29 -81.43
CA ALA A 679 -52.31 -18.46 -80.75
C ALA A 679 -51.90 -19.50 -81.82
N ARG A 680 -50.59 -19.75 -82.08
CA ARG A 680 -50.09 -20.78 -83.04
C ARG A 680 -48.66 -21.30 -82.75
N THR A 681 -48.36 -21.72 -81.52
CA THR A 681 -47.03 -22.26 -81.14
C THR A 681 -47.13 -23.58 -80.37
N GLN A 682 -48.04 -24.48 -80.77
CA GLN A 682 -48.46 -25.62 -79.93
C GLN A 682 -47.67 -26.92 -80.16
N ASP A 683 -46.86 -27.03 -81.21
CA ASP A 683 -46.05 -28.22 -81.47
C ASP A 683 -44.60 -28.09 -80.97
N ASP A 684 -44.00 -26.89 -81.06
CA ASP A 684 -42.71 -26.58 -80.40
C ASP A 684 -42.76 -26.74 -78.87
N ILE A 685 -43.96 -26.59 -78.28
CA ILE A 685 -44.17 -26.75 -76.84
C ILE A 685 -43.86 -28.18 -76.39
N LYS A 686 -44.29 -29.21 -77.12
CA LYS A 686 -44.18 -30.62 -76.67
C LYS A 686 -42.74 -31.13 -76.56
N GLU A 687 -41.85 -30.68 -77.47
CA GLU A 687 -40.43 -31.02 -77.38
C GLU A 687 -39.74 -30.27 -76.23
N ARG A 688 -40.15 -29.02 -75.98
CA ARG A 688 -39.67 -28.26 -74.82
C ARG A 688 -40.16 -28.87 -73.52
N ASP A 689 -41.42 -29.31 -73.43
CA ASP A 689 -42.00 -29.95 -72.24
C ASP A 689 -41.22 -31.21 -71.81
N ALA A 690 -40.82 -32.06 -72.75
CA ALA A 690 -40.00 -33.24 -72.45
C ALA A 690 -38.62 -32.87 -71.86
N LYS A 691 -37.99 -31.81 -72.39
CA LYS A 691 -36.69 -31.32 -71.92
C LYS A 691 -36.81 -30.56 -70.58
N ILE A 692 -37.92 -29.84 -70.39
CA ILE A 692 -38.31 -29.21 -69.13
C ILE A 692 -38.50 -30.29 -68.07
N ALA A 693 -39.25 -31.37 -68.32
CA ALA A 693 -39.47 -32.45 -67.36
C ALA A 693 -38.16 -33.09 -66.85
N SER A 694 -37.17 -33.30 -67.73
CA SER A 694 -35.84 -33.80 -67.33
C SER A 694 -35.04 -32.79 -66.50
N LEU A 695 -35.09 -31.50 -66.85
CA LEU A 695 -34.42 -30.44 -66.09
C LEU A 695 -35.12 -30.19 -64.75
N GLU A 696 -36.45 -30.29 -64.69
CA GLU A 696 -37.22 -30.23 -63.45
C GLU A 696 -36.90 -31.40 -62.52
N ALA A 697 -36.67 -32.61 -63.03
CA ALA A 697 -36.27 -33.75 -62.21
C ALA A 697 -34.92 -33.50 -61.52
N SER A 698 -33.92 -33.07 -62.29
CA SER A 698 -32.60 -32.67 -61.78
C SER A 698 -32.70 -31.46 -60.83
N THR A 699 -33.57 -30.49 -61.12
CA THR A 699 -33.81 -29.33 -60.24
C THR A 699 -34.50 -29.73 -58.94
N ARG A 700 -35.45 -30.68 -58.96
CA ARG A 700 -36.08 -31.23 -57.75
C ARG A 700 -35.07 -31.98 -56.90
N GLU A 701 -34.18 -32.78 -57.50
CA GLU A 701 -33.10 -33.46 -56.78
C GLU A 701 -32.15 -32.45 -56.12
N ALA A 702 -31.70 -31.43 -56.86
CA ALA A 702 -30.90 -30.33 -56.31
C ALA A 702 -31.64 -29.52 -55.22
N GLN A 703 -32.96 -29.34 -55.34
CA GLN A 703 -33.77 -28.72 -54.29
C GLN A 703 -33.86 -29.59 -53.04
N THR A 704 -33.96 -30.93 -53.17
CA THR A 704 -33.95 -31.83 -52.00
C THR A 704 -32.61 -31.88 -51.29
N THR A 705 -31.49 -31.82 -52.02
CA THR A 705 -30.15 -31.75 -51.40
C THR A 705 -29.88 -30.37 -50.78
N LEU A 706 -30.33 -29.28 -51.41
CA LEU A 706 -30.30 -27.94 -50.79
C LEU A 706 -31.17 -27.86 -49.53
N ALA A 707 -32.34 -28.50 -49.51
CA ALA A 707 -33.18 -28.57 -48.31
C ALA A 707 -32.50 -29.33 -47.18
N SER A 708 -31.86 -30.48 -47.46
CA SER A 708 -31.13 -31.25 -46.43
C SER A 708 -29.86 -30.55 -45.95
N LEU A 709 -29.17 -29.82 -46.83
CA LEU A 709 -28.04 -28.96 -46.44
C LEU A 709 -28.51 -27.77 -45.59
N ASN A 710 -29.62 -27.11 -45.92
CA ASN A 710 -30.18 -26.02 -45.12
C ASN A 710 -30.60 -26.50 -43.72
N THR A 711 -31.22 -27.67 -43.58
CA THR A 711 -31.55 -28.22 -42.25
C THR A 711 -30.29 -28.53 -41.44
N ASN A 712 -29.24 -29.09 -42.07
CA ASN A 712 -27.95 -29.32 -41.40
C ASN A 712 -27.27 -28.01 -40.98
N VAL A 713 -27.33 -26.96 -41.81
CA VAL A 713 -26.81 -25.62 -41.49
C VAL A 713 -27.59 -24.98 -40.33
N GLN A 714 -28.93 -25.11 -40.32
CA GLN A 714 -29.76 -24.65 -39.20
C GLN A 714 -29.40 -25.38 -37.90
N GLU A 715 -29.29 -26.72 -37.93
CA GLU A 715 -28.87 -27.49 -36.75
C GLU A 715 -27.49 -27.10 -36.22
N MET A 716 -26.52 -26.84 -37.12
CA MET A 716 -25.18 -26.39 -36.72
C MET A 716 -25.20 -24.96 -36.18
N ASN A 717 -26.03 -24.08 -36.73
CA ASN A 717 -26.23 -22.72 -36.22
C ASN A 717 -26.89 -22.72 -34.83
N ASP A 718 -27.87 -23.59 -34.59
CA ASP A 718 -28.51 -23.76 -33.27
C ASP A 718 -27.53 -24.33 -32.23
N LYS A 719 -26.67 -25.27 -32.63
CA LYS A 719 -25.58 -25.79 -31.78
C LYS A 719 -24.55 -24.70 -31.48
N LEU A 720 -24.20 -23.86 -32.45
CA LEU A 720 -23.30 -22.72 -32.29
C LEU A 720 -23.89 -21.64 -31.36
N SER A 721 -25.18 -21.34 -31.48
CA SER A 721 -25.88 -20.41 -30.58
C SER A 721 -25.83 -20.89 -29.13
N LYS A 722 -26.14 -22.17 -28.88
CA LYS A 722 -26.08 -22.78 -27.54
C LYS A 722 -24.66 -22.79 -26.96
N ALA A 723 -23.65 -23.08 -27.78
CA ALA A 723 -22.25 -23.01 -27.36
C ALA A 723 -21.83 -21.57 -27.01
N ASN A 724 -22.27 -20.58 -27.78
CA ASN A 724 -22.01 -19.16 -27.50
C ASN A 724 -22.71 -18.68 -26.22
N GLU A 725 -23.95 -19.13 -25.95
CA GLU A 725 -24.66 -18.88 -24.69
C GLU A 725 -23.94 -19.49 -23.49
N GLU A 726 -23.45 -20.74 -23.60
CA GLU A 726 -22.67 -21.39 -22.55
C GLU A 726 -21.33 -20.68 -22.28
N VAL A 727 -20.61 -20.27 -23.34
CA VAL A 727 -19.39 -19.46 -23.23
C VAL A 727 -19.68 -18.11 -22.58
N ALA A 728 -20.79 -17.45 -22.90
CA ALA A 728 -21.19 -16.20 -22.26
C ALA A 728 -21.49 -16.38 -20.76
N LEU A 729 -22.20 -17.45 -20.38
CA LEU A 729 -22.47 -17.79 -18.98
C LEU A 729 -21.20 -18.12 -18.19
N LEU A 730 -20.27 -18.89 -18.77
CA LEU A 730 -18.98 -19.19 -18.15
C LEU A 730 -18.11 -17.92 -18.01
N THR A 731 -18.12 -17.04 -19.01
CA THR A 731 -17.40 -15.75 -18.99
C THR A 731 -17.96 -14.78 -17.96
N ALA A 732 -19.28 -14.80 -17.73
CA ALA A 732 -19.92 -14.05 -16.65
C ALA A 732 -19.57 -14.63 -15.27
N ARG A 733 -19.56 -15.97 -15.13
CA ARG A 733 -19.21 -16.65 -13.87
C ARG A 733 -17.74 -16.47 -13.49
N LEU A 734 -16.82 -16.48 -14.46
CA LEU A 734 -15.40 -16.16 -14.26
C LEU A 734 -15.22 -14.73 -13.77
N ALA A 735 -15.83 -13.74 -14.45
CA ALA A 735 -15.75 -12.34 -14.03
C ALA A 735 -16.34 -12.10 -12.61
N GLY A 736 -17.39 -12.83 -12.24
CA GLY A 736 -17.94 -12.82 -10.88
C GLY A 736 -16.98 -13.41 -9.84
N ALA A 737 -16.30 -14.52 -10.17
CA ALA A 737 -15.30 -15.14 -9.30
C ALA A 737 -14.03 -14.28 -9.14
N GLU A 738 -13.56 -13.65 -10.22
CA GLU A 738 -12.44 -12.70 -10.20
C GLU A 738 -12.77 -11.48 -9.33
N LYS A 739 -13.97 -10.90 -9.47
CA LYS A 739 -14.41 -9.78 -8.61
C LYS A 739 -14.44 -10.17 -7.14
N ALA A 740 -15.00 -11.33 -6.80
CA ALA A 740 -15.04 -11.83 -5.43
C ALA A 740 -13.64 -12.14 -4.86
N ALA A 741 -12.69 -12.58 -5.69
CA ALA A 741 -11.30 -12.77 -5.30
C ALA A 741 -10.60 -11.45 -5.00
N VAL A 742 -10.79 -10.42 -5.83
CA VAL A 742 -10.25 -9.07 -5.61
C VAL A 742 -10.86 -8.42 -4.37
N GLU A 743 -12.17 -8.53 -4.16
CA GLU A 743 -12.85 -8.02 -2.96
C GLU A 743 -12.28 -8.67 -1.67
N LYS A 744 -12.07 -10.00 -1.66
CA LYS A 744 -11.43 -10.68 -0.53
C LYS A 744 -9.94 -10.35 -0.36
N GLN A 745 -9.22 -10.09 -1.44
CA GLN A 745 -7.82 -9.64 -1.35
C GLN A 745 -7.71 -8.23 -0.77
N GLN A 746 -8.65 -7.35 -1.10
CA GLN A 746 -8.75 -6.01 -0.49
C GLN A 746 -9.17 -6.08 0.99
N GLU A 747 -10.11 -6.96 1.35
CA GLU A 747 -10.50 -7.20 2.75
C GLU A 747 -9.32 -7.73 3.59
N ALA A 748 -8.56 -8.71 3.05
CA ALA A 748 -7.35 -9.22 3.70
C ALA A 748 -6.29 -8.12 3.88
N ALA A 749 -5.99 -7.33 2.84
CA ALA A 749 -5.03 -6.23 2.94
C ALA A 749 -5.47 -5.13 3.92
N ALA A 750 -6.77 -4.86 4.04
CA ALA A 750 -7.32 -3.96 5.04
C ALA A 750 -7.16 -4.52 6.47
N LYS A 751 -7.36 -5.83 6.66
CA LYS A 751 -7.14 -6.51 7.95
C LYS A 751 -5.67 -6.56 8.35
N ASP A 752 -4.76 -6.82 7.42
CA ASP A 752 -3.30 -6.77 7.69
C ASP A 752 -2.85 -5.36 8.10
N LYS A 753 -3.47 -4.32 7.53
CA LYS A 753 -3.23 -2.93 7.95
C LYS A 753 -3.76 -2.65 9.35
N GLU A 754 -4.99 -3.09 9.67
CA GLU A 754 -5.58 -2.95 11.01
C GLU A 754 -4.73 -3.69 12.07
N VAL A 755 -4.21 -4.88 11.76
CA VAL A 755 -3.30 -5.62 12.64
C VAL A 755 -2.01 -4.83 12.89
N LYS A 756 -1.37 -4.27 11.86
CA LYS A 756 -0.16 -3.45 12.03
C LYS A 756 -0.40 -2.18 12.85
N GLU A 757 -1.51 -1.48 12.60
CA GLU A 757 -1.90 -0.31 13.39
C GLU A 757 -2.09 -0.69 14.88
N LYS A 758 -2.59 -1.91 15.17
CA LYS A 758 -2.72 -2.46 16.53
C LYS A 758 -1.41 -2.96 17.14
N GLU A 759 -0.50 -3.53 16.37
CA GLU A 759 0.85 -3.88 16.81
C GLU A 759 1.63 -2.62 17.21
N GLU A 760 1.57 -1.55 16.40
CA GLU A 760 2.17 -0.27 16.76
C GLU A 760 1.51 0.39 17.99
N GLU A 761 0.19 0.25 18.18
CA GLU A 761 -0.47 0.68 19.42
C GLU A 761 0.05 -0.10 20.63
N LEU A 762 0.20 -1.42 20.52
CA LEU A 762 0.76 -2.27 21.56
C LEU A 762 2.21 -1.90 21.88
N ASP A 763 3.04 -1.61 20.89
CA ASP A 763 4.42 -1.16 21.11
C ASP A 763 4.49 0.21 21.78
N ARG A 764 3.59 1.15 21.42
CA ARG A 764 3.44 2.43 22.13
C ARG A 764 3.00 2.22 23.59
N PHE A 765 2.05 1.32 23.85
CA PHE A 765 1.65 0.98 25.22
C PHE A 765 2.77 0.26 25.99
N ASN A 766 3.54 -0.62 25.34
CA ASN A 766 4.70 -1.28 25.96
C ASN A 766 5.78 -0.26 26.35
N MET A 767 6.06 0.74 25.50
CA MET A 767 6.97 1.84 25.84
C MET A 767 6.45 2.64 27.04
N MET A 768 5.17 3.03 27.02
CA MET A 768 4.53 3.74 28.13
C MET A 768 4.53 2.91 29.43
N ILE A 769 4.37 1.58 29.35
CA ILE A 769 4.48 0.68 30.51
C ILE A 769 5.92 0.66 31.05
N VAL A 770 6.94 0.71 30.18
CA VAL A 770 8.34 0.83 30.60
C VAL A 770 8.58 2.19 31.27
N GLU A 771 8.13 3.28 30.66
CA GLU A 771 8.21 4.65 31.23
C GLU A 771 7.53 4.71 32.60
N LEU A 772 6.25 4.36 32.70
CA LEU A 772 5.49 4.30 33.95
C LEU A 772 6.11 3.37 34.99
N LYS A 773 6.77 2.27 34.57
CA LYS A 773 7.51 1.39 35.49
C LYS A 773 8.80 2.02 35.98
N THR A 774 9.51 2.79 35.15
CA THR A 774 10.67 3.58 35.58
C THR A 774 10.25 4.72 36.49
N GLU A 775 9.20 5.47 36.17
CA GLU A 775 8.61 6.50 37.02
C GLU A 775 8.12 5.93 38.35
N LEU A 776 7.43 4.78 38.35
CA LEU A 776 7.04 4.07 39.57
C LEU A 776 8.26 3.66 40.40
N THR A 777 9.35 3.23 39.76
CA THR A 777 10.59 2.84 40.45
C THR A 777 11.29 4.07 41.04
N ILE A 778 11.31 5.19 40.32
CA ILE A 778 11.86 6.48 40.79
C ILE A 778 11.00 7.00 41.94
N ALA A 779 9.69 7.12 41.77
CA ALA A 779 8.75 7.55 42.80
C ALA A 779 8.76 6.62 44.03
N GLN A 780 9.00 5.32 43.86
CA GLN A 780 9.17 4.39 44.97
C GLN A 780 10.52 4.58 45.68
N ALA A 781 11.60 4.88 44.95
CA ALA A 781 12.90 5.24 45.54
C ALA A 781 12.86 6.62 46.24
N GLU A 782 12.16 7.60 45.68
CA GLU A 782 11.88 8.89 46.30
C GLU A 782 10.98 8.74 47.53
N LEU A 783 9.97 7.87 47.49
CA LEU A 783 9.14 7.54 48.65
C LEU A 783 9.96 6.88 49.76
N ASP A 784 10.80 5.89 49.44
CA ASP A 784 11.66 5.24 50.43
C ASP A 784 12.80 6.16 50.92
N GLY A 785 13.21 7.16 50.12
CA GLY A 785 14.12 8.24 50.54
C GLY A 785 13.46 9.31 51.43
N ALA A 786 12.23 9.72 51.11
CA ALA A 786 11.50 10.76 51.83
C ALA A 786 10.82 10.25 53.12
N TYR A 787 10.42 8.97 53.16
CA TYR A 787 9.76 8.35 54.31
C TYR A 787 10.67 7.39 55.10
N GLY A 788 11.96 7.33 54.77
CA GLY A 788 12.91 6.40 55.36
C GLY A 788 12.61 4.93 55.05
N SER A 789 13.56 4.07 55.41
CA SER A 789 13.46 2.63 55.18
C SER A 789 12.20 2.06 55.84
N ARG A 790 11.59 1.02 55.25
CA ARG A 790 10.50 0.25 55.90
C ARG A 790 10.83 -0.15 57.35
N LYS A 791 12.13 -0.34 57.66
CA LYS A 791 12.62 -0.65 59.01
C LYS A 791 12.46 0.52 60.00
N GLU A 792 12.66 1.76 59.54
CA GLU A 792 12.52 2.97 60.36
C GLU A 792 11.04 3.31 60.56
N ARG A 793 10.23 3.19 59.49
CA ARG A 793 8.76 3.31 59.58
C ARG A 793 8.12 2.23 60.44
N ALA A 794 8.59 0.98 60.40
CA ALA A 794 8.10 -0.07 61.29
C ALA A 794 8.33 0.29 62.76
N ASN A 795 9.49 0.86 63.09
CA ASN A 795 9.81 1.32 64.45
C ASN A 795 8.94 2.50 64.88
N GLN A 796 8.74 3.51 64.03
CA GLN A 796 7.88 4.67 64.33
C GLN A 796 6.40 4.30 64.41
N ALA A 797 5.89 3.47 63.50
CA ALA A 797 4.51 3.01 63.50
C ALA A 797 4.19 2.05 64.66
N ALA A 798 5.17 1.25 65.12
CA ALA A 798 5.03 0.46 66.34
C ALA A 798 4.91 1.35 67.58
N ALA A 799 5.69 2.44 67.66
CA ALA A 799 5.55 3.43 68.72
C ALA A 799 4.17 4.10 68.71
N VAL A 800 3.71 4.59 67.55
CA VAL A 800 2.40 5.26 67.42
C VAL A 800 1.21 4.31 67.64
N LYS A 801 1.27 3.04 67.22
CA LYS A 801 0.21 2.05 67.54
C LYS A 801 0.11 1.70 69.03
N SER A 802 1.14 1.97 69.82
CA SER A 802 1.15 1.71 71.26
C SER A 802 0.66 2.88 72.12
N THR A 803 0.34 4.03 71.52
CA THR A 803 -0.18 5.17 72.28
C THR A 803 -1.62 4.93 72.71
N VAL A 804 -1.89 5.22 74.00
CA VAL A 804 -3.20 4.99 74.64
C VAL A 804 -4.33 5.71 73.89
N GLU A 805 -4.06 6.92 73.40
CA GLU A 805 -4.99 7.75 72.63
C GLU A 805 -5.53 7.07 71.36
N VAL A 806 -4.68 6.36 70.60
CA VAL A 806 -5.12 5.62 69.40
C VAL A 806 -6.02 4.45 69.77
N THR A 807 -5.79 3.81 70.91
CA THR A 807 -6.66 2.73 71.41
C THR A 807 -8.00 3.26 71.92
N GLN A 808 -8.02 4.44 72.54
CA GLN A 808 -9.24 5.12 72.99
C GLN A 808 -10.10 5.61 71.82
N LEU A 809 -9.49 6.29 70.84
CA LEU A 809 -10.20 6.73 69.63
C LEU A 809 -10.79 5.55 68.85
N LYS A 810 -10.11 4.40 68.81
CA LYS A 810 -10.66 3.20 68.19
C LYS A 810 -11.87 2.65 68.97
N ALA A 811 -11.79 2.59 70.30
CA ALA A 811 -12.91 2.16 71.13
C ALA A 811 -14.13 3.07 70.96
N GLU A 812 -13.93 4.40 70.89
CA GLU A 812 -15.03 5.35 70.64
C GLU A 812 -15.61 5.21 69.23
N VAL A 813 -14.79 4.99 68.20
CA VAL A 813 -15.27 4.74 66.84
C VAL A 813 -16.08 3.45 66.74
N ASP A 814 -15.68 2.38 67.43
CA ASP A 814 -16.41 1.11 67.41
C ASP A 814 -17.71 1.21 68.25
N ARG A 815 -17.71 1.95 69.37
CA ARG A 815 -18.90 2.34 70.15
C ARG A 815 -19.90 3.17 69.33
N LEU A 816 -19.43 4.21 68.63
CA LEU A 816 -20.29 5.07 67.79
C LEU A 816 -20.88 4.31 66.59
N LYS A 817 -20.19 3.29 66.06
CA LYS A 817 -20.78 2.40 65.04
C LYS A 817 -21.88 1.51 65.62
N GLU A 818 -21.73 1.03 66.85
CA GLU A 818 -22.76 0.24 67.52
C GLU A 818 -24.01 1.09 67.80
N GLU A 819 -23.84 2.33 68.28
CA GLU A 819 -24.94 3.30 68.46
C GLU A 819 -25.58 3.72 67.13
N LEU A 820 -24.81 3.91 66.06
CA LEU A 820 -25.36 4.17 64.73
C LEU A 820 -26.13 2.96 64.18
N GLY A 821 -25.64 1.74 64.45
CA GLY A 821 -26.33 0.50 64.08
C GLY A 821 -27.62 0.27 64.87
N SER A 822 -27.64 0.59 66.17
CA SER A 822 -28.86 0.48 66.98
C SER A 822 -29.90 1.53 66.58
N THR A 823 -29.49 2.79 66.37
CA THR A 823 -30.41 3.85 65.94
C THR A 823 -30.96 3.63 64.53
N LEU A 824 -30.17 3.09 63.58
CA LEU A 824 -30.71 2.66 62.28
C LEU A 824 -31.78 1.57 62.45
N LYS A 825 -31.54 0.58 63.30
CA LYS A 825 -32.50 -0.50 63.57
C LYS A 825 -33.75 -0.01 64.30
N GLU A 826 -33.62 0.99 65.17
CA GLU A 826 -34.76 1.68 65.80
C GLU A 826 -35.59 2.43 64.76
N LEU A 827 -34.96 3.13 63.80
CA LEU A 827 -35.67 3.78 62.69
C LEU A 827 -36.35 2.77 61.74
N GLU A 828 -35.73 1.62 61.46
CA GLU A 828 -36.35 0.51 60.73
C GLU A 828 -37.58 -0.03 61.47
N ASN A 829 -37.49 -0.20 62.80
CA ASN A 829 -38.63 -0.64 63.62
C ASN A 829 -39.75 0.42 63.63
N ILE A 830 -39.43 1.70 63.86
CA ILE A 830 -40.41 2.80 63.89
C ILE A 830 -41.11 2.95 62.53
N THR A 831 -40.40 2.79 61.42
CA THR A 831 -41.01 2.82 60.08
C THR A 831 -41.90 1.61 59.83
N ALA A 832 -41.52 0.41 60.28
CA ALA A 832 -42.38 -0.78 60.21
C ALA A 832 -43.64 -0.65 61.09
N GLU A 833 -43.51 -0.11 62.31
CA GLU A 833 -44.63 0.20 63.21
C GLU A 833 -45.55 1.27 62.61
N THR A 834 -45.00 2.31 62.00
CA THR A 834 -45.79 3.36 61.31
C THR A 834 -46.61 2.76 60.15
N ILE A 835 -46.01 1.91 59.31
CA ILE A 835 -46.72 1.22 58.21
C ILE A 835 -47.84 0.31 58.75
N ASN A 836 -47.63 -0.37 59.88
CA ASN A 836 -48.67 -1.19 60.50
C ASN A 836 -49.79 -0.33 61.11
N ALA A 837 -49.46 0.77 61.78
CA ALA A 837 -50.43 1.72 62.30
C ALA A 837 -51.29 2.37 61.19
N GLU A 838 -50.70 2.67 60.03
CA GLU A 838 -51.45 3.14 58.85
C GLU A 838 -52.42 2.08 58.30
N ARG A 839 -52.02 0.80 58.29
CA ARG A 839 -52.90 -0.32 57.91
C ARG A 839 -54.05 -0.51 58.89
N GLU A 840 -53.77 -0.52 60.19
CA GLU A 840 -54.80 -0.61 61.24
C GLU A 840 -55.76 0.58 61.18
N LYS A 841 -55.24 1.79 60.94
CA LYS A 841 -56.06 2.98 60.70
C LYS A 841 -56.97 2.79 59.49
N PHE A 842 -56.45 2.33 58.36
CA PHE A 842 -57.26 2.07 57.15
C PHE A 842 -58.35 1.02 57.39
N GLU A 843 -58.06 -0.04 58.15
CA GLU A 843 -59.09 -1.00 58.56
C GLU A 843 -60.17 -0.38 59.47
N VAL A 844 -59.79 0.51 60.38
CA VAL A 844 -60.74 1.22 61.26
C VAL A 844 -61.58 2.22 60.45
N GLU A 845 -60.99 2.93 59.49
CA GLU A 845 -61.70 3.81 58.56
C GLU A 845 -62.70 3.01 57.70
N SER A 846 -62.32 1.85 57.15
CA SER A 846 -63.25 0.96 56.43
C SER A 846 -64.40 0.46 57.31
N LYS A 847 -64.12 0.07 58.57
CA LYS A 847 -65.15 -0.35 59.54
C LYS A 847 -66.08 0.81 59.93
N LEU A 848 -65.56 2.04 59.95
CA LEU A 848 -66.35 3.25 60.19
C LEU A 848 -67.26 3.56 59.00
N ASP A 849 -66.77 3.47 57.77
CA ASP A 849 -67.57 3.66 56.55
C ASP A 849 -68.69 2.63 56.44
N ASP A 850 -68.41 1.34 56.71
CA ASP A 850 -69.43 0.29 56.80
C ASP A 850 -70.48 0.61 57.88
N ALA A 851 -70.05 1.05 59.06
CA ALA A 851 -70.96 1.44 60.14
C ALA A 851 -71.80 2.68 59.80
N LEU A 852 -71.24 3.65 59.07
CA LEU A 852 -71.96 4.82 58.58
C LEU A 852 -72.97 4.45 57.48
N ALA A 853 -72.64 3.50 56.60
CA ALA A 853 -73.56 2.97 55.61
C ALA A 853 -74.75 2.24 56.27
N VAL A 854 -74.49 1.39 57.26
CA VAL A 854 -75.54 0.74 58.07
C VAL A 854 -76.39 1.77 58.82
N LYS A 855 -75.76 2.78 59.44
CA LYS A 855 -76.47 3.88 60.11
C LYS A 855 -77.40 4.62 59.16
N SER A 856 -76.92 4.96 57.96
CA SER A 856 -77.72 5.64 56.92
C SER A 856 -78.93 4.80 56.48
N SER A 857 -78.75 3.48 56.32
CA SER A 857 -79.86 2.54 56.04
C SER A 857 -80.90 2.56 57.17
N LEU A 858 -80.46 2.48 58.43
CA LEU A 858 -81.34 2.50 59.60
C LEU A 858 -82.04 3.85 59.79
N GLU A 859 -81.37 4.97 59.51
CA GLU A 859 -82.00 6.30 59.51
C GLU A 859 -83.09 6.41 58.44
N GLY A 860 -82.84 5.90 57.22
CA GLY A 860 -83.86 5.81 56.15
C GLY A 860 -85.03 4.88 56.50
N GLU A 861 -84.78 3.75 57.15
CA GLU A 861 -85.84 2.87 57.67
C GLU A 861 -86.67 3.58 58.75
N ILE A 862 -86.03 4.26 59.70
CA ILE A 862 -86.71 5.05 60.76
C ILE A 862 -87.59 6.15 60.15
N ASP A 863 -87.10 6.89 59.16
CA ASP A 863 -87.89 7.94 58.51
C ASP A 863 -89.06 7.34 57.71
N SER A 864 -88.87 6.21 57.04
CA SER A 864 -89.98 5.50 56.38
C SER A 864 -91.06 5.01 57.37
N LEU A 865 -90.67 4.63 58.60
CA LEU A 865 -91.59 4.23 59.66
C LEU A 865 -92.29 5.44 60.29
N ARG A 866 -91.63 6.60 60.36
CA ARG A 866 -92.24 7.88 60.76
C ARG A 866 -93.29 8.32 59.74
N ASP A 867 -92.97 8.31 58.45
CA ASP A 867 -93.92 8.63 57.38
C ASP A 867 -95.14 7.71 57.40
N GLN A 868 -94.96 6.40 57.63
CA GLN A 868 -96.06 5.44 57.81
C GLN A 868 -96.92 5.76 59.04
N LEU A 869 -96.29 6.12 60.16
CA LEU A 869 -97.00 6.48 61.39
C LEU A 869 -97.79 7.78 61.23
N ASP A 870 -97.19 8.81 60.63
CA ASP A 870 -97.86 10.08 60.35
C ASP A 870 -98.99 9.91 59.31
N ALA A 871 -98.82 9.02 58.33
CA ALA A 871 -99.90 8.65 57.41
C ALA A 871 -101.08 8.00 58.15
N GLU A 872 -100.86 7.05 59.07
CA GLU A 872 -101.97 6.43 59.82
C GLU A 872 -102.55 7.39 60.88
N VAL A 873 -101.75 8.26 61.50
CA VAL A 873 -102.25 9.34 62.37
C VAL A 873 -103.14 10.29 61.57
N ASN A 874 -102.75 10.72 60.37
CA ASN A 874 -103.58 11.55 59.51
C ASN A 874 -104.83 10.81 59.01
N ASN A 875 -104.74 9.52 58.71
CA ASN A 875 -105.88 8.66 58.40
C ASN A 875 -106.86 8.58 59.59
N SER A 876 -106.35 8.44 60.82
CA SER A 876 -107.15 8.46 62.05
C SER A 876 -107.81 9.83 62.31
N ARG A 877 -107.10 10.94 62.06
CA ARG A 877 -107.64 12.30 62.14
C ARG A 877 -108.74 12.53 61.10
N ALA A 878 -108.55 12.05 59.87
CA ALA A 878 -109.58 12.13 58.82
C ALA A 878 -110.82 11.30 59.18
N LYS A 879 -110.64 10.08 59.70
CA LYS A 879 -111.74 9.26 60.27
C LYS A 879 -112.46 10.00 61.41
N MET A 880 -111.73 10.60 62.36
CA MET A 880 -112.34 11.40 63.44
C MET A 880 -113.07 12.64 62.92
N SER A 881 -112.50 13.37 61.95
CA SER A 881 -113.15 14.54 61.34
C SER A 881 -114.44 14.14 60.63
N LYS A 882 -114.47 12.99 59.96
CA LYS A 882 -115.67 12.46 59.32
C LYS A 882 -116.73 12.02 60.34
N LEU A 883 -116.33 11.36 61.43
CA LEU A 883 -117.23 11.03 62.54
C LEU A 883 -117.78 12.29 63.22
N GLN A 884 -116.98 13.35 63.33
CA GLN A 884 -117.40 14.66 63.83
C GLN A 884 -118.41 15.31 62.87
N GLU A 885 -118.17 15.27 61.57
CA GLU A 885 -119.09 15.75 60.53
C GLU A 885 -120.40 14.95 60.48
N GLU A 886 -120.37 13.63 60.67
CA GLU A 886 -121.56 12.78 60.80
C GLU A 886 -122.36 13.16 62.08
N LEU A 887 -121.68 13.42 63.19
CA LEU A 887 -122.29 13.83 64.46
C LEU A 887 -122.89 15.25 64.38
N ASP A 888 -122.22 16.18 63.71
CA ASP A 888 -122.72 17.54 63.50
C ASP A 888 -123.81 17.61 62.41
N ASN A 889 -123.84 16.69 61.43
CA ASN A 889 -124.97 16.51 60.49
C ASN A 889 -126.24 16.00 61.21
N GLU A 890 -126.11 15.07 62.16
CA GLU A 890 -127.23 14.67 63.03
C GLU A 890 -127.70 15.84 63.93
N ARG A 891 -126.81 16.77 64.30
CA ARG A 891 -127.17 18.00 65.03
C ARG A 891 -127.80 19.10 64.17
N LEU A 892 -127.44 19.23 62.90
CA LEU A 892 -127.99 20.26 61.99
C LEU A 892 -129.37 19.91 61.41
N LYS A 893 -129.88 18.71 61.69
CA LYS A 893 -131.19 18.23 61.22
C LYS A 893 -132.35 18.85 62.03
N VAL A 894 -132.62 20.12 61.80
CA VAL A 894 -133.67 20.88 62.51
C VAL A 894 -135.01 20.87 61.77
N THR A 895 -136.08 20.45 62.43
CA THR A 895 -137.45 21.00 62.30
C THR A 895 -138.31 20.54 63.51
N PRO A 896 -139.37 21.28 63.94
CA PRO A 896 -139.59 21.49 65.38
C PRO A 896 -140.86 20.87 66.01
N GLY A 897 -140.76 20.49 67.31
CA GLY A 897 -141.84 20.41 68.32
C GLY A 897 -142.97 19.37 68.12
N THR A 898 -143.51 18.67 69.12
CA THR A 898 -143.36 18.65 70.61
C THR A 898 -143.64 17.22 71.15
N GLY A 899 -143.50 16.96 72.47
CA GLY A 899 -143.44 15.62 73.09
C GLY A 899 -144.69 14.71 72.95
N VAL A 900 -144.71 13.46 73.45
CA VAL A 900 -144.07 12.87 74.65
C VAL A 900 -143.93 11.33 74.51
N ARG A 901 -142.87 10.71 75.08
CA ARG A 901 -142.63 9.28 75.46
C ARG A 901 -143.28 8.15 74.60
N GLY A 902 -142.59 7.10 74.18
CA GLY A 902 -141.18 6.74 74.36
C GLY A 902 -140.90 5.34 73.80
N ALA A 903 -139.84 5.19 73.01
CA ALA A 903 -139.44 3.94 72.37
C ALA A 903 -137.91 3.86 72.33
N GLY A 904 -137.32 2.85 72.96
CA GLY A 904 -135.86 2.71 73.06
C GLY A 904 -135.43 1.73 74.15
N ALA A 905 -135.42 0.43 73.83
CA ALA A 905 -134.83 -0.61 74.69
C ALA A 905 -134.57 -1.93 73.93
N SER A 906 -135.49 -2.32 73.03
CA SER A 906 -135.49 -3.69 72.45
C SER A 906 -134.22 -4.01 71.63
N MET A 907 -133.84 -3.16 70.67
CA MET A 907 -132.67 -3.40 69.80
C MET A 907 -131.33 -3.44 70.55
N LEU A 908 -131.18 -2.65 71.62
CA LEU A 908 -129.96 -2.65 72.46
C LEU A 908 -129.81 -3.97 73.22
N SER A 909 -130.92 -4.60 73.64
CA SER A 909 -130.89 -5.87 74.36
C SER A 909 -130.49 -7.07 73.48
N GLU A 910 -130.76 -6.98 72.18
CA GLU A 910 -130.43 -8.04 71.21
C GLU A 910 -128.97 -7.93 70.76
N GLN A 911 -128.50 -6.71 70.44
CA GLN A 911 -127.08 -6.44 70.17
C GLN A 911 -126.18 -6.81 71.36
N PHE A 912 -126.55 -6.45 72.60
CA PHE A 912 -125.76 -6.81 73.78
C PHE A 912 -125.71 -8.32 74.04
N ARG A 913 -126.76 -9.08 73.67
CA ARG A 913 -126.74 -10.54 73.74
C ARG A 913 -125.96 -11.18 72.60
N ALA A 914 -125.87 -10.54 71.44
CA ALA A 914 -125.00 -10.99 70.35
C ALA A 914 -123.52 -10.84 70.74
N THR A 915 -123.10 -9.64 71.14
CA THR A 915 -121.73 -9.36 71.56
C THR A 915 -121.32 -10.23 72.76
N MET A 916 -122.17 -10.41 73.77
CA MET A 916 -121.85 -11.28 74.92
C MET A 916 -121.75 -12.78 74.58
N ARG A 917 -122.34 -13.26 73.47
CA ARG A 917 -122.11 -14.64 72.98
C ARG A 917 -120.81 -14.72 72.19
N GLU A 918 -120.50 -13.70 71.41
CA GLU A 918 -119.31 -13.62 70.57
C GLU A 918 -118.04 -13.45 71.43
N GLU A 919 -118.07 -12.55 72.42
CA GLU A 919 -117.08 -12.42 73.50
C GLU A 919 -116.86 -13.75 74.23
N ARG A 920 -117.92 -14.46 74.63
CA ARG A 920 -117.81 -15.78 75.28
C ARG A 920 -117.22 -16.85 74.35
N LYS A 921 -117.52 -16.82 73.06
CA LYS A 921 -116.94 -17.73 72.06
C LYS A 921 -115.44 -17.44 71.89
N LYS A 922 -115.09 -16.16 71.74
CA LYS A 922 -113.70 -15.70 71.65
C LYS A 922 -112.90 -16.07 72.89
N PHE A 923 -113.44 -15.86 74.10
CA PHE A 923 -112.78 -16.28 75.35
C PHE A 923 -112.60 -17.81 75.45
N GLN A 924 -113.51 -18.61 74.86
CA GLN A 924 -113.32 -20.07 74.75
C GLN A 924 -112.29 -20.47 73.68
N GLU A 925 -112.17 -19.72 72.58
CA GLU A 925 -111.14 -19.93 71.56
C GLU A 925 -109.77 -19.51 72.10
N ASP A 926 -109.64 -18.34 72.72
CA ASP A 926 -108.42 -17.87 73.40
C ASP A 926 -107.96 -18.83 74.50
N LEU A 927 -108.89 -19.37 75.32
CA LEU A 927 -108.55 -20.35 76.36
C LEU A 927 -108.12 -21.70 75.76
N ARG A 928 -108.71 -22.14 74.64
CA ARG A 928 -108.24 -23.32 73.90
C ARG A 928 -106.88 -23.09 73.24
N GLU A 929 -106.62 -21.88 72.76
CA GLU A 929 -105.34 -21.53 72.14
C GLU A 929 -104.23 -21.37 73.19
N GLU A 930 -104.52 -20.82 74.38
CA GLU A 930 -103.60 -20.80 75.52
C GLU A 930 -103.30 -22.22 76.03
N GLN A 931 -104.32 -23.08 76.15
CA GLN A 931 -104.11 -24.50 76.45
C GLN A 931 -103.32 -25.23 75.34
N GLY A 932 -103.51 -24.88 74.07
CA GLY A 932 -102.73 -25.39 72.96
C GLY A 932 -101.27 -24.93 72.97
N LYS A 933 -101.03 -23.66 73.32
CA LYS A 933 -99.69 -23.09 73.52
C LYS A 933 -99.00 -23.70 74.74
N ARG A 934 -99.69 -23.86 75.87
CA ARG A 934 -99.20 -24.61 77.04
C ARG A 934 -98.82 -26.03 76.68
N ARG A 935 -99.70 -26.77 75.99
CA ARG A 935 -99.41 -28.15 75.59
C ARG A 935 -98.20 -28.24 74.65
N ARG A 936 -98.02 -27.30 73.73
CA ARG A 936 -96.80 -27.24 72.89
C ARG A 936 -95.54 -26.95 73.72
N LEU A 937 -95.61 -25.99 74.64
CA LEU A 937 -94.51 -25.68 75.55
C LEU A 937 -94.22 -26.83 76.54
N GLU A 938 -95.22 -27.59 76.95
CA GLU A 938 -95.07 -28.82 77.73
C GLU A 938 -94.45 -29.94 76.88
N GLU A 939 -94.87 -30.13 75.62
CA GLU A 939 -94.26 -31.08 74.68
C GLU A 939 -92.79 -30.69 74.35
N GLU A 940 -92.47 -29.40 74.26
CA GLU A 940 -91.10 -28.88 74.11
C GLU A 940 -90.28 -29.04 75.41
N LEU A 941 -90.82 -28.70 76.58
CA LEU A 941 -90.18 -28.95 77.87
C LEU A 941 -89.99 -30.46 78.13
N GLN A 942 -90.90 -31.30 77.65
CA GLN A 942 -90.79 -32.75 77.74
C GLN A 942 -89.75 -33.28 76.74
N LYS A 943 -89.62 -32.69 75.53
CA LYS A 943 -88.48 -32.92 74.64
C LYS A 943 -87.16 -32.49 75.30
N ILE A 944 -87.09 -31.31 75.92
CA ILE A 944 -85.90 -30.79 76.61
C ILE A 944 -85.54 -31.67 77.82
N ARG A 945 -86.53 -32.15 78.60
CA ARG A 945 -86.32 -33.14 79.67
C ARG A 945 -85.99 -34.55 79.17
N LYS A 946 -86.20 -34.85 77.88
CA LYS A 946 -85.87 -36.15 77.27
C LYS A 946 -84.56 -36.10 76.48
N SER A 947 -84.09 -34.91 76.08
CA SER A 947 -82.74 -34.66 75.56
C SER A 947 -81.74 -34.36 76.67
N GLN A 948 -82.16 -33.72 77.78
CA GLN A 948 -81.42 -33.70 79.03
C GLN A 948 -81.66 -35.01 79.80
N GLY A 949 -80.85 -36.02 79.46
CA GLY A 949 -80.72 -37.24 80.27
C GLY A 949 -80.29 -36.93 81.72
N PRO A 950 -80.45 -37.89 82.65
CA PRO A 950 -80.38 -37.60 84.08
C PRO A 950 -78.97 -37.24 84.56
N GLY A 951 -78.75 -35.94 84.76
CA GLY A 951 -77.87 -35.38 85.80
C GLY A 951 -76.36 -35.39 85.54
N ARG A 952 -75.78 -34.20 85.59
CA ARG A 952 -74.70 -33.85 86.54
C ARG A 952 -74.35 -32.35 86.43
N SER A 953 -74.81 -31.56 87.40
CA SER A 953 -73.98 -30.44 87.86
C SER A 953 -72.77 -31.02 88.57
N PRO A 954 -71.59 -30.39 88.47
CA PRO A 954 -71.03 -29.84 89.71
C PRO A 954 -70.31 -28.50 89.54
N LEU A 955 -70.32 -27.72 90.62
CA LEU A 955 -69.37 -26.65 90.87
C LEU A 955 -67.97 -27.23 91.17
N SER A 956 -66.94 -26.56 90.65
CA SER A 956 -65.54 -26.61 91.11
C SER A 956 -64.70 -27.88 90.78
N PRO A 957 -63.36 -27.77 90.57
CA PRO A 957 -62.54 -26.62 90.18
C PRO A 957 -61.65 -26.86 88.95
N ARG A 958 -61.46 -25.81 88.14
CA ARG A 958 -60.13 -25.44 87.61
C ARG A 958 -60.08 -23.96 87.28
#